data_AF-A0A2H5WK55-F1
#
_entry.id   AF-A0A2H5WK55-F1
#
_cell.length_a   1.000
_cell.length_b   1.000
_cell.length_c   1.000
_cell.angle_alpha   90.00
_cell.angle_beta   90.00
_cell.angle_gamma   90.00
#
_symmetry.space_group_name_H-M   'P 1'
#
loop_
_entity.id
_entity.type
_entity.pdbx_description
1 polymer ?
#
loop_
_entity_poly.entity_id
_entity_poly.type
_entity_poly.pdbx_seq_one_letter_code
_entity_poly.pdbx_strand_id
1 'polypeptide(L)'
;MSIARWIGFVLMAFGLLVSLFAQEGEQITIPPQIMTYEQLARLLTTPERPVYAEDSLKRRAILIHLKERSWDEARRLLEYGLELQIRQYSDDQGNPYWLIERDPETAKRDARFFDQYVRVVTQQIQDDLKRYDALLAQPLKSLQEAFRNYDPPDQTDSEAVSLTLDTPFPEDLRRHAEQGIRLYWAQSLDGYVMLRWMRRHWNEHLTRKMIRERGLIMLQPRALGLEGLDEEALTSFIRVGWYWFPEDTPADPKEAYDLAMGVVGWDPATRHLIPYADLLSPLEAGTGWLIFPVHVKTEPLYLEALFRQMSPEALRFVQELDQRQREMLQGDSPLKKPFRIRKGSWLSEILQQYALQLDHEVLMELAPEQEWTYGAPAEIQMSLQAVLSAPTPLVLSPDSSNENPGWLTILAYQVREDEEETASHLLLYSCAHCLPDLPEHASARTLQQALSERLRNIWRFEQHEGVLIARNLLGFLSRIYDYPFEALVELERQAVVGSDGIPRIPPEARWRFVHALSRAPSNAIPAIAGYRMTRYLEADTQLWTLLALLDRMPNKQHYWKRLQRGERVEIPFTMLGADAGDRLLNLWRMNTFYYGGLKPFGYRHAWHPDFMLYLRRGRVSLFPSEDGISVSILWYVWNPESSEWDARIFSVGEFSWAWLGEPPQTTPSSR
;
A
#
# COMPACT_ATOMS: atom_id res chain seq x y z
N MET A 1 8.81 -51.00 63.67
CA MET A 1 9.24 -49.92 62.76
C MET A 1 8.02 -49.45 62.00
N SER A 2 7.60 -48.20 62.18
CA SER A 2 6.30 -47.72 61.70
C SER A 2 6.33 -47.33 60.23
N ILE A 3 5.24 -47.67 59.53
CA ILE A 3 4.93 -47.33 58.13
C ILE A 3 5.11 -45.82 57.84
N ALA A 4 4.97 -44.97 58.85
CA ALA A 4 5.19 -43.53 58.78
C ALA A 4 6.64 -43.12 58.39
N ARG A 5 7.67 -43.90 58.74
CA ARG A 5 9.06 -43.60 58.34
C ARG A 5 9.37 -43.96 56.89
N TRP A 6 8.61 -44.89 56.29
CA TRP A 6 8.77 -45.28 54.88
C TRP A 6 8.10 -44.28 53.94
N ILE A 7 6.91 -43.76 54.31
CA ILE A 7 6.20 -42.74 53.54
C ILE A 7 6.99 -41.41 53.50
N GLY A 8 7.64 -41.03 54.60
CA GLY A 8 8.49 -39.84 54.66
C GLY A 8 9.75 -39.93 53.77
N PHE A 9 10.32 -41.12 53.59
CA PHE A 9 11.50 -41.32 52.75
C PHE A 9 11.15 -41.37 51.26
N VAL A 10 10.00 -41.97 50.91
CA VAL A 10 9.50 -42.00 49.53
C VAL A 10 9.05 -40.61 49.06
N LEU A 11 8.44 -39.79 49.93
CA LEU A 11 8.05 -38.42 49.59
C LEU A 11 9.25 -37.46 49.47
N MET A 12 10.31 -37.65 50.27
CA MET A 12 11.55 -36.86 50.10
C MET A 12 12.33 -37.27 48.83
N ALA A 13 12.33 -38.56 48.47
CA ALA A 13 12.95 -39.03 47.24
C ALA A 13 12.16 -38.60 45.98
N PHE A 14 10.83 -38.52 46.05
CA PHE A 14 10.00 -37.97 44.97
C PHE A 14 10.15 -36.44 44.84
N GLY A 15 10.28 -35.71 45.95
CA GLY A 15 10.55 -34.26 45.94
C GLY A 15 11.92 -33.88 45.38
N LEU A 16 12.94 -34.73 45.58
CA LEU A 16 14.26 -34.56 44.99
C LEU A 16 14.33 -35.01 43.52
N LEU A 17 13.54 -36.01 43.10
CA LEU A 17 13.43 -36.39 41.69
C LEU A 17 12.63 -35.37 40.86
N VAL A 18 11.54 -34.79 41.39
CA VAL A 18 10.78 -33.74 40.68
C VAL A 18 11.59 -32.44 40.54
N SER A 19 12.53 -32.17 41.44
CA SER A 19 13.44 -31.02 41.32
C SER A 19 14.61 -31.26 40.33
N LEU A 20 14.86 -32.52 39.95
CA LEU A 20 15.89 -32.90 38.96
C LEU A 20 15.33 -33.07 37.53
N PHE A 21 14.00 -33.08 37.37
CA PHE A 21 13.32 -33.11 36.06
C PHE A 21 12.76 -31.75 35.61
N ALA A 22 12.91 -30.68 36.40
CA ALA A 22 12.48 -29.32 36.03
C ALA A 22 13.49 -28.54 35.16
N GLN A 23 14.50 -29.23 34.61
CA GLN A 23 15.49 -28.67 33.68
C GLN A 23 15.64 -29.51 32.40
N GLU A 24 14.64 -30.30 32.03
CA GLU A 24 14.52 -30.74 30.63
C GLU A 24 14.05 -29.54 29.81
N GLY A 25 15.01 -28.92 29.11
CA GLY A 25 14.84 -27.69 28.36
C GLY A 25 13.61 -27.75 27.48
N GLU A 26 12.63 -26.92 27.82
CA GLU A 26 11.38 -26.81 27.07
C GLU A 26 11.69 -26.50 25.61
N GLN A 27 11.32 -27.45 24.75
CA GLN A 27 11.56 -27.37 23.33
C GLN A 27 10.44 -26.55 22.69
N ILE A 28 10.82 -25.54 21.92
CA ILE A 28 9.93 -24.63 21.23
C ILE A 28 9.81 -25.12 19.80
N THR A 29 8.58 -25.41 19.38
CA THR A 29 8.25 -25.73 17.98
C THR A 29 7.17 -24.77 17.53
N ILE A 30 7.38 -24.10 16.40
CA ILE A 30 6.42 -23.17 15.82
C ILE A 30 6.11 -23.64 14.40
N PRO A 31 4.88 -24.12 14.11
CA PRO A 31 4.52 -24.56 12.77
C PRO A 31 4.50 -23.38 11.79
N PRO A 32 4.59 -23.61 10.46
CA PRO A 32 4.58 -22.53 9.48
C PRO A 32 3.28 -21.73 9.51
N GLN A 33 3.35 -20.51 10.03
CA GLN A 33 2.19 -19.64 10.14
C GLN A 33 2.56 -18.17 10.21
N ILE A 34 1.57 -17.32 9.92
CA ILE A 34 1.65 -15.90 10.25
C ILE A 34 1.12 -15.66 11.66
N MET A 35 1.81 -14.80 12.40
CA MET A 35 1.36 -14.32 13.70
C MET A 35 1.85 -12.90 14.00
N THR A 36 1.18 -12.22 14.93
CA THR A 36 1.70 -10.96 15.48
C THR A 36 2.81 -11.23 16.50
N TYR A 37 3.64 -10.23 16.81
CA TYR A 37 4.64 -10.37 17.90
C TYR A 37 3.99 -10.59 19.26
N GLU A 38 2.78 -10.08 19.47
CA GLU A 38 2.02 -10.38 20.69
C GLU A 38 1.61 -11.84 20.77
N GLN A 39 1.19 -12.43 19.66
CA GLN A 39 0.89 -13.86 19.58
C GLN A 39 2.15 -14.71 19.76
N LEU A 40 3.29 -14.28 19.19
CA LEU A 40 4.59 -14.90 19.44
C LEU A 40 4.94 -14.87 20.93
N ALA A 41 4.82 -13.71 21.59
CA ALA A 41 5.09 -13.57 23.03
C ALA A 41 4.20 -14.50 23.87
N ARG A 42 2.91 -14.61 23.54
CA ARG A 42 1.99 -15.56 24.20
C ARG A 42 2.42 -17.02 24.00
N LEU A 43 2.89 -17.39 22.80
CA LEU A 43 3.39 -18.75 22.52
C LEU A 43 4.69 -19.07 23.29
N LEU A 44 5.54 -18.07 23.53
CA LEU A 44 6.81 -18.22 24.24
C LEU A 44 6.67 -18.18 25.77
N THR A 45 5.49 -17.78 26.26
CA THR A 45 5.20 -17.61 27.69
C THR A 45 4.98 -18.94 28.40
N THR A 46 5.62 -19.12 29.55
CA THR A 46 5.36 -20.20 30.52
C THR A 46 5.08 -19.62 31.90
N PRO A 47 4.61 -20.42 32.88
CA PRO A 47 4.44 -19.96 34.26
C PRO A 47 5.73 -19.36 34.87
N GLU A 48 6.90 -19.89 34.49
CA GLU A 48 8.22 -19.46 34.97
C GLU A 48 8.87 -18.40 34.07
N ARG A 49 8.36 -18.25 32.84
CA ARG A 49 8.89 -17.33 31.82
C ARG A 49 7.75 -16.50 31.21
N PRO A 50 7.25 -15.45 31.90
CA PRO A 50 6.34 -14.49 31.28
C PRO A 50 7.05 -13.76 30.13
N VAL A 51 6.47 -13.75 28.93
CA VAL A 51 7.03 -13.03 27.77
C VAL A 51 6.00 -12.03 27.25
N TYR A 52 6.44 -10.79 27.04
CA TYR A 52 5.62 -9.70 26.51
C TYR A 52 6.26 -9.11 25.25
N ALA A 53 5.46 -8.45 24.42
CA ALA A 53 5.94 -7.67 23.28
C ALA A 53 5.79 -6.18 23.56
N GLU A 54 6.81 -5.39 23.19
CA GLU A 54 6.75 -3.94 23.22
C GLU A 54 5.60 -3.40 22.35
N ASP A 55 4.98 -2.27 22.75
CA ASP A 55 3.86 -1.67 22.04
C ASP A 55 4.14 -1.38 20.56
N SER A 56 5.37 -1.01 20.22
CA SER A 56 5.83 -0.76 18.85
C SER A 56 5.76 -2.02 17.95
N LEU A 57 5.87 -3.21 18.55
CA LEU A 57 5.84 -4.51 17.87
C LEU A 57 4.46 -5.16 17.87
N LYS A 58 3.55 -4.78 18.77
CA LYS A 58 2.18 -5.34 18.83
C LYS A 58 1.42 -5.19 17.50
N ARG A 59 1.74 -4.15 16.73
CA ARG A 59 1.17 -3.84 15.41
C ARG A 59 2.03 -4.32 14.24
N ARG A 60 2.79 -5.39 14.46
CA ARG A 60 3.66 -6.02 13.47
C ARG A 60 3.37 -7.51 13.41
N ALA A 61 3.62 -8.12 12.27
CA ALA A 61 3.44 -9.55 12.06
C ALA A 61 4.65 -10.16 11.37
N ILE A 62 4.78 -11.46 11.58
CA ILE A 62 5.86 -12.28 11.07
C ILE A 62 5.28 -13.54 10.44
N LEU A 63 5.93 -14.02 9.38
CA LEU A 63 5.87 -15.42 8.99
C LEU A 63 6.98 -16.16 9.73
N ILE A 64 6.61 -17.23 10.44
CA ILE A 64 7.55 -18.02 11.24
C ILE A 64 7.28 -19.50 11.06
N HIS A 65 8.36 -20.25 10.92
CA HIS A 65 8.42 -21.69 11.13
C HIS A 65 9.74 -22.02 11.83
N LEU A 66 9.66 -22.58 13.03
CA LEU A 66 10.80 -23.12 13.76
C LEU A 66 10.52 -24.58 14.12
N LYS A 67 11.51 -25.45 13.91
CA LYS A 67 11.48 -26.83 14.38
C LYS A 67 11.76 -26.87 15.88
N GLU A 68 11.87 -28.07 16.43
CA GLU A 68 12.20 -28.30 17.82
C GLU A 68 13.54 -27.63 18.17
N ARG A 69 13.49 -26.57 18.99
CA ARG A 69 14.64 -25.76 19.40
C ARG A 69 14.58 -25.49 20.89
N SER A 70 15.73 -25.45 21.57
CA SER A 70 15.78 -24.95 22.95
C SER A 70 15.40 -23.47 23.01
N TRP A 71 14.96 -22.99 24.18
CA TRP A 71 14.70 -21.56 24.41
C TRP A 71 15.86 -20.66 23.94
N ASP A 72 17.10 -21.02 24.28
CA ASP A 72 18.25 -20.19 23.93
C ASP A 72 18.55 -20.16 22.42
N GLU A 73 18.33 -21.27 21.72
CA GLU A 73 18.45 -21.32 20.25
C GLU A 73 17.34 -20.51 19.58
N ALA A 74 16.08 -20.73 20.00
CA ALA A 74 14.94 -20.00 19.48
C ALA A 74 15.10 -18.48 19.74
N ARG A 75 15.53 -18.10 20.95
CA ARG A 75 15.79 -16.70 21.31
C ARG A 75 16.85 -16.07 20.40
N ARG A 76 18.02 -16.71 20.24
CA ARG A 76 19.09 -16.19 19.35
C ARG A 76 18.63 -16.07 17.90
N LEU A 77 17.90 -17.06 17.40
CA LEU A 77 17.34 -17.06 16.04
C LEU A 77 16.32 -15.93 15.83
N LEU A 78 15.43 -15.70 16.79
CA LEU A 78 14.44 -14.63 16.73
C LEU A 78 15.12 -13.25 16.83
N GLU A 79 16.08 -13.09 17.73
CA GLU A 79 16.88 -11.86 17.87
C GLU A 79 17.61 -11.52 16.56
N TYR A 80 18.31 -12.51 15.98
CA TYR A 80 19.00 -12.32 14.71
C TYR A 80 18.02 -12.10 13.54
N GLY A 81 17.13 -13.06 13.31
CA GLY A 81 16.30 -13.15 12.10
C GLY A 81 15.23 -12.08 11.99
N LEU A 82 14.75 -11.56 13.12
CA LEU A 82 13.74 -10.52 13.16
C LEU A 82 14.28 -9.16 13.62
N GLU A 83 15.60 -9.04 13.81
CA GLU A 83 16.28 -7.84 14.32
C GLU A 83 15.67 -7.34 15.63
N LEU A 84 15.59 -8.25 16.61
CA LEU A 84 14.98 -8.01 17.91
C LEU A 84 16.00 -8.15 19.03
N GLN A 85 15.55 -7.77 20.21
CA GLN A 85 16.21 -8.08 21.46
C GLN A 85 15.17 -8.66 22.43
N ILE A 86 15.50 -9.77 23.08
CA ILE A 86 14.63 -10.42 24.06
C ILE A 86 15.34 -10.33 25.41
N ARG A 87 14.97 -9.32 26.20
CA ARG A 87 15.63 -8.99 27.47
C ARG A 87 14.75 -9.31 28.66
N GLN A 88 15.41 -9.71 29.75
CA GLN A 88 14.75 -9.90 31.03
C GLN A 88 14.70 -8.58 31.79
N TYR A 89 13.52 -8.28 32.31
CA TYR A 89 13.21 -7.14 33.17
C TYR A 89 12.56 -7.66 34.46
N SER A 90 12.32 -6.76 35.41
CA SER A 90 11.58 -7.04 36.64
C SER A 90 10.42 -6.07 36.77
N ASP A 91 9.26 -6.55 37.19
CA ASP A 91 8.10 -5.70 37.48
C ASP A 91 8.28 -4.95 38.82
N ASP A 92 7.32 -4.10 39.19
CA ASP A 92 7.33 -3.33 40.44
C ASP A 92 7.35 -4.21 41.71
N GLN A 93 6.99 -5.49 41.57
CA GLN A 93 6.97 -6.49 42.64
C GLN A 93 8.25 -7.35 42.66
N GLY A 94 9.18 -7.11 41.73
CA GLY A 94 10.43 -7.86 41.59
C GLY A 94 10.29 -9.19 40.84
N ASN A 95 9.14 -9.47 40.22
CA ASN A 95 8.97 -10.68 39.42
C ASN A 95 9.65 -10.51 38.05
N PRO A 96 10.45 -11.48 37.61
CA PRO A 96 11.10 -11.40 36.32
C PRO A 96 10.11 -11.63 35.17
N TYR A 97 10.25 -10.86 34.09
CA TYR A 97 9.58 -11.11 32.82
C TYR A 97 10.52 -10.83 31.66
N TRP A 98 10.24 -11.41 30.50
CA TRP A 98 10.97 -11.14 29.27
C TRP A 98 10.17 -10.18 28.39
N LEU A 99 10.86 -9.23 27.78
CA LEU A 99 10.28 -8.29 26.84
C LEU A 99 10.97 -8.48 25.48
N ILE A 100 10.16 -8.73 24.46
CA ILE A 100 10.55 -8.67 23.06
C ILE A 100 10.47 -7.20 22.65
N GLU A 101 11.63 -6.62 22.36
CA GLU A 101 11.79 -5.22 21.94
C GLU A 101 12.54 -5.17 20.60
N ARG A 102 12.41 -4.05 19.89
CA ARG A 102 13.26 -3.83 18.71
C ARG A 102 14.70 -3.70 19.17
N ASP A 103 15.64 -4.36 18.47
CA ASP A 103 17.06 -4.16 18.75
C ASP A 103 17.39 -2.64 18.67
N PRO A 104 17.94 -2.02 19.74
CA PRO A 104 18.24 -0.59 19.76
C PRO A 104 19.15 -0.14 18.61
N GLU A 105 20.11 -0.98 18.18
CA GLU A 105 20.98 -0.63 17.07
C GLU A 105 20.25 -0.65 15.73
N THR A 106 19.35 -1.61 15.54
CA THR A 106 18.40 -1.64 14.43
C THR A 106 17.50 -0.42 14.41
N ALA A 107 16.90 -0.05 15.55
CA ALA A 107 16.03 1.14 15.64
C ALA A 107 16.79 2.43 15.29
N LYS A 108 18.04 2.57 15.77
CA LYS A 108 18.91 3.72 15.42
C LYS A 108 19.29 3.71 13.94
N ARG A 109 19.61 2.54 13.36
CA ARG A 109 19.93 2.38 11.93
C ARG A 109 18.72 2.80 11.09
N ASP A 110 17.54 2.28 11.40
CA ASP A 110 16.31 2.58 10.68
C ASP A 110 15.97 4.08 10.73
N ALA A 111 16.13 4.73 11.89
CA ALA A 111 15.96 6.18 12.01
C ALA A 111 16.95 6.96 11.13
N ARG A 112 18.24 6.58 11.15
CA ARG A 112 19.27 7.19 10.28
C ARG A 112 18.95 6.98 8.80
N PHE A 113 18.58 5.77 8.41
CA PHE A 113 18.24 5.43 7.02
C PHE A 113 17.00 6.18 6.58
N PHE A 114 15.98 6.30 7.41
CA PHE A 114 14.80 7.11 7.11
C PHE A 114 15.18 8.58 6.86
N ASP A 115 16.03 9.17 7.71
CA ASP A 115 16.47 10.55 7.54
C ASP A 115 17.31 10.75 6.27
N GLN A 116 18.22 9.83 5.97
CA GLN A 116 19.01 9.83 4.73
C GLN A 116 18.12 9.66 3.49
N TYR A 117 17.17 8.74 3.55
CA TYR A 117 16.20 8.49 2.49
C TYR A 117 15.36 9.74 2.21
N VAL A 118 14.83 10.41 3.24
CA VAL A 118 14.09 11.67 3.08
C VAL A 118 14.92 12.72 2.33
N ARG A 119 16.21 12.87 2.65
CA ARG A 119 17.10 13.81 1.96
C ARG A 119 17.29 13.46 0.49
N VAL A 120 17.55 12.19 0.19
CA VAL A 120 17.70 11.72 -1.19
C VAL A 120 16.41 11.96 -1.98
N VAL A 121 15.26 11.61 -1.40
CA VAL A 121 13.95 11.82 -2.03
C VAL A 121 13.67 13.31 -2.25
N THR A 122 13.91 14.16 -1.25
CA THR A 122 13.74 15.61 -1.40
C THR A 122 14.59 16.15 -2.53
N GLN A 123 15.87 15.76 -2.58
CA GLN A 123 16.78 16.19 -3.63
C GLN A 123 16.31 15.70 -5.00
N GLN A 124 15.91 14.43 -5.11
CA GLN A 124 15.44 13.84 -6.35
C GLN A 124 14.18 14.52 -6.88
N ILE A 125 13.22 14.85 -6.00
CA ILE A 125 12.02 15.61 -6.35
C ILE A 125 12.40 17.02 -6.80
N GLN A 126 13.27 17.71 -6.06
CA GLN A 126 13.69 19.08 -6.42
C GLN A 126 14.45 19.11 -7.74
N ASP A 127 15.29 18.12 -8.02
CA ASP A 127 16.01 18.02 -9.28
C ASP A 127 15.08 17.68 -10.45
N ASP A 128 14.08 16.82 -10.21
CA ASP A 128 13.05 16.56 -11.22
C ASP A 128 12.21 17.80 -11.50
N LEU A 129 11.80 18.55 -10.46
CA LEU A 129 11.10 19.83 -10.60
C LEU A 129 11.94 20.88 -11.34
N LYS A 130 13.26 20.95 -11.13
CA LYS A 130 14.16 21.86 -11.88
C LYS A 130 14.20 21.55 -13.38
N ARG A 131 13.97 20.30 -13.80
CA ARG A 131 13.91 19.96 -15.23
C ARG A 131 12.74 20.65 -15.93
N TYR A 132 11.71 21.01 -15.18
CA TYR A 132 10.59 21.81 -15.67
C TYR A 132 10.88 23.32 -15.68
N ASP A 133 12.06 23.81 -15.24
CA ASP A 133 12.35 25.25 -15.16
C ASP A 133 12.15 25.96 -16.52
N ALA A 134 12.53 25.33 -17.64
CA ALA A 134 12.30 25.88 -18.97
C ALA A 134 10.82 25.95 -19.37
N LEU A 135 9.99 25.02 -18.89
CA LEU A 135 8.54 25.02 -19.11
C LEU A 135 7.86 26.04 -18.19
N LEU A 136 8.31 26.12 -16.93
CA LEU A 136 7.80 27.05 -15.93
C LEU A 136 8.14 28.52 -16.24
N ALA A 137 9.18 28.77 -17.04
CA ALA A 137 9.51 30.12 -17.51
C ALA A 137 8.62 30.58 -18.68
N GLN A 138 7.95 29.65 -19.38
CA GLN A 138 7.12 29.99 -20.54
C GLN A 138 5.71 30.42 -20.11
N PRO A 139 5.10 31.39 -20.81
CA PRO A 139 3.67 31.66 -20.68
C PRO A 139 2.85 30.43 -21.09
N LEU A 140 1.71 30.20 -20.43
CA LEU A 140 0.81 29.07 -20.74
C LEU A 140 0.43 29.02 -22.23
N LYS A 141 0.14 30.16 -22.86
CA LYS A 141 -0.20 30.22 -24.29
C LYS A 141 0.88 29.62 -25.18
N SER A 142 2.15 29.87 -24.87
CA SER A 142 3.29 29.31 -25.60
C SER A 142 3.40 27.79 -25.41
N LEU A 143 3.10 27.28 -24.21
CA LEU A 143 3.05 25.83 -23.96
C LEU A 143 1.91 25.16 -24.74
N GLN A 144 0.72 25.79 -24.78
CA GLN A 144 -0.42 25.31 -25.57
C GLN A 144 -0.13 25.31 -27.07
N GLU A 145 0.54 26.35 -27.59
CA GLU A 145 0.99 26.39 -28.98
C GLU A 145 2.03 25.32 -29.26
N ALA A 146 3.02 25.14 -28.38
CA ALA A 146 4.03 24.10 -28.51
C ALA A 146 3.42 22.70 -28.49
N PHE A 147 2.40 22.45 -27.67
CA PHE A 147 1.68 21.18 -27.64
C PHE A 147 0.75 20.99 -28.86
N ARG A 148 0.09 22.04 -29.35
CA ARG A 148 -0.74 21.94 -30.57
C ARG A 148 0.08 21.68 -31.82
N ASN A 149 1.28 22.27 -31.87
CA ASN A 149 2.24 22.09 -32.96
C ASN A 149 3.18 20.90 -32.70
N TYR A 150 2.95 20.15 -31.63
CA TYR A 150 3.66 18.92 -31.37
C TYR A 150 3.05 17.84 -32.27
N ASP A 151 3.73 17.58 -33.39
CA ASP A 151 3.39 16.44 -34.23
C ASP A 151 3.95 15.18 -33.56
N PRO A 152 3.10 14.26 -33.04
CA PRO A 152 3.59 12.94 -32.69
C PRO A 152 4.23 12.33 -33.94
N PRO A 153 5.31 11.52 -33.85
CA PRO A 153 5.94 10.93 -35.02
C PRO A 153 4.86 10.23 -35.84
N ASP A 154 4.65 10.71 -37.05
CA ASP A 154 3.83 10.02 -38.03
C ASP A 154 4.44 8.62 -38.17
N GLN A 155 3.64 7.58 -37.96
CA GLN A 155 4.07 6.18 -38.08
C GLN A 155 4.65 5.84 -39.46
N THR A 156 4.55 6.77 -40.42
CA THR A 156 4.81 6.58 -41.84
C THR A 156 6.16 7.11 -42.34
N ASP A 157 6.83 8.03 -41.63
CA ASP A 157 8.03 8.71 -42.14
C ASP A 157 9.35 8.35 -41.44
N SER A 158 9.30 7.61 -40.33
CA SER A 158 10.48 6.87 -39.88
C SER A 158 10.64 5.71 -40.86
N GLU A 159 11.81 5.56 -41.51
CA GLU A 159 12.22 4.26 -42.04
C GLU A 159 11.82 3.20 -41.02
N ALA A 160 11.08 2.17 -41.42
CA ALA A 160 10.46 1.20 -40.51
C ALA A 160 11.51 0.58 -39.57
N VAL A 161 11.78 1.26 -38.46
CA VAL A 161 12.66 0.76 -37.40
C VAL A 161 11.78 -0.21 -36.67
N SER A 162 11.88 -1.49 -37.03
CA SER A 162 11.20 -2.56 -36.31
C SER A 162 11.65 -2.52 -34.84
N LEU A 163 10.84 -1.89 -34.00
CA LEU A 163 11.05 -1.82 -32.56
C LEU A 163 10.60 -3.15 -31.97
N THR A 164 11.53 -4.10 -31.94
CA THR A 164 11.36 -5.32 -31.15
C THR A 164 11.59 -5.02 -29.68
N LEU A 165 11.18 -5.93 -28.80
CA LEU A 165 11.40 -5.79 -27.35
C LEU A 165 12.90 -5.67 -26.96
N ASP A 166 13.79 -6.16 -27.81
CA ASP A 166 15.25 -6.17 -27.59
C ASP A 166 15.98 -5.02 -28.28
N THR A 167 15.37 -4.37 -29.26
CA THR A 167 15.99 -3.24 -29.98
C THR A 167 16.07 -2.03 -29.04
N PRO A 168 17.24 -1.40 -28.84
CA PRO A 168 17.34 -0.14 -28.12
C PRO A 168 16.50 0.94 -28.79
N PHE A 169 15.75 1.71 -28.01
CA PHE A 169 14.93 2.79 -28.56
C PHE A 169 15.80 3.89 -29.17
N PRO A 170 15.47 4.41 -30.37
CA PRO A 170 16.11 5.59 -30.93
C PRO A 170 16.07 6.77 -29.96
N GLU A 171 17.17 7.53 -29.86
CA GLU A 171 17.28 8.65 -28.94
C GLU A 171 16.20 9.71 -29.18
N ASP A 172 15.91 10.00 -30.45
CA ASP A 172 14.88 10.96 -30.83
C ASP A 172 13.49 10.50 -30.39
N LEU A 173 13.17 9.20 -30.52
CA LEU A 173 11.89 8.65 -30.07
C LEU A 173 11.73 8.75 -28.54
N ARG A 174 12.80 8.47 -27.78
CA ARG A 174 12.79 8.63 -26.31
C ARG A 174 12.61 10.08 -25.90
N ARG A 175 13.41 10.99 -26.47
CA ARG A 175 13.30 12.43 -26.20
C ARG A 175 11.92 12.95 -26.55
N HIS A 176 11.36 12.46 -27.65
CA HIS A 176 10.04 12.83 -28.11
C HIS A 176 8.97 12.36 -27.13
N ALA A 177 8.99 11.09 -26.69
CA ALA A 177 8.07 10.57 -25.68
C ALA A 177 8.16 11.37 -24.36
N GLU A 178 9.37 11.63 -23.87
CA GLU A 178 9.59 12.45 -22.67
C GLU A 178 9.06 13.88 -22.83
N GLN A 179 9.31 14.52 -23.98
CA GLN A 179 8.88 15.88 -24.25
C GLN A 179 7.35 15.98 -24.38
N GLY A 180 6.71 15.05 -25.08
CA GLY A 180 5.26 15.01 -25.24
C GLY A 180 4.55 14.94 -23.88
N ILE A 181 5.02 14.08 -22.98
CA ILE A 181 4.46 13.93 -21.63
C ILE A 181 4.66 15.19 -20.79
N ARG A 182 5.86 15.78 -20.84
CA ARG A 182 6.14 17.01 -20.08
C ARG A 182 5.31 18.18 -20.58
N LEU A 183 5.18 18.35 -21.90
CA LEU A 183 4.32 19.37 -22.50
C LEU A 183 2.85 19.11 -22.13
N TYR A 184 2.40 17.87 -22.22
CA TYR A 184 1.05 17.46 -21.87
C TYR A 184 0.66 17.84 -20.44
N TRP A 185 1.59 17.65 -19.50
CA TRP A 185 1.38 18.02 -18.10
C TRP A 185 1.49 19.53 -17.86
N ALA A 186 2.51 20.18 -18.42
CA ALA A 186 2.70 21.62 -18.24
C ALA A 186 1.59 22.47 -18.86
N GLN A 187 0.87 21.96 -19.88
CA GLN A 187 -0.32 22.62 -20.43
C GLN A 187 -1.60 22.34 -19.64
N SER A 188 -1.55 21.47 -18.63
CA SER A 188 -2.69 21.05 -17.83
C SER A 188 -2.81 21.95 -16.59
N LEU A 189 -4.03 22.16 -16.07
CA LEU A 189 -4.22 23.03 -14.91
C LEU A 189 -3.48 22.47 -13.69
N ASP A 190 -3.69 21.16 -13.47
CA ASP A 190 -3.06 20.36 -12.42
C ASP A 190 -1.55 20.49 -12.52
N GLY A 191 -0.99 20.27 -13.70
CA GLY A 191 0.45 20.29 -13.87
C GLY A 191 1.05 21.67 -13.78
N TYR A 192 0.46 22.68 -14.43
CA TYR A 192 1.00 24.03 -14.43
C TYR A 192 1.02 24.64 -13.01
N VAL A 193 -0.08 24.53 -12.27
CA VAL A 193 -0.18 25.06 -10.89
C VAL A 193 0.71 24.27 -9.94
N MET A 194 0.64 22.93 -9.99
CA MET A 194 1.38 22.07 -9.08
C MET A 194 2.88 22.15 -9.30
N LEU A 195 3.36 22.17 -10.55
CA LEU A 195 4.78 22.30 -10.84
C LEU A 195 5.34 23.60 -10.24
N ARG A 196 4.64 24.74 -10.41
CA ARG A 196 5.08 26.03 -9.85
C ARG A 196 5.11 26.01 -8.33
N TRP A 197 4.01 25.57 -7.71
CA TRP A 197 3.89 25.52 -6.26
C TRP A 197 4.96 24.61 -5.66
N MET A 198 5.07 23.37 -6.17
CA MET A 198 6.04 22.39 -5.68
C MET A 198 7.47 22.91 -5.87
N ARG A 199 7.79 23.52 -7.02
CA ARG A 199 9.12 24.07 -7.29
C ARG A 199 9.54 25.15 -6.29
N ARG A 200 8.58 25.92 -5.75
CA ARG A 200 8.84 27.01 -4.78
C ARG A 200 8.84 26.55 -3.34
N HIS A 201 8.02 25.56 -3.00
CA HIS A 201 7.72 25.21 -1.62
C HIS A 201 8.30 23.87 -1.17
N TRP A 202 8.65 22.97 -2.09
CA TRP A 202 9.05 21.60 -1.74
C TRP A 202 10.36 21.54 -0.94
N ASN A 203 10.33 20.81 0.18
CA ASN A 203 11.43 20.70 1.13
C ASN A 203 11.39 19.36 1.91
N GLU A 204 12.37 19.14 2.79
CA GLU A 204 12.47 17.92 3.61
C GLU A 204 11.27 17.73 4.55
N HIS A 205 10.70 18.82 5.08
CA HIS A 205 9.54 18.74 5.97
C HIS A 205 8.32 18.19 5.21
N LEU A 206 8.03 18.73 4.02
CA LEU A 206 6.95 18.25 3.16
C LEU A 206 7.20 16.81 2.70
N THR A 207 8.45 16.47 2.35
CA THR A 207 8.81 15.09 1.97
C THR A 207 8.56 14.10 3.11
N ARG A 208 8.99 14.43 4.33
CA ARG A 208 8.77 13.59 5.51
C ARG A 208 7.29 13.43 5.83
N LYS A 209 6.54 14.53 5.75
CA LYS A 209 5.09 14.52 5.96
C LYS A 209 4.40 13.65 4.91
N MET A 210 4.74 13.83 3.63
CA MET A 210 4.25 13.03 2.51
C MET A 210 4.50 11.54 2.72
N ILE A 211 5.69 11.11 3.12
CA ILE A 211 5.98 9.69 3.33
C ILE A 211 5.19 9.13 4.52
N ARG A 212 5.11 9.86 5.64
CA ARG A 212 4.44 9.40 6.86
C ARG A 212 2.92 9.40 6.76
N GLU A 213 2.35 10.43 6.15
CA GLU A 213 0.92 10.63 5.99
C GLU A 213 0.39 10.08 4.68
N ARG A 214 1.28 9.70 3.75
CA ARG A 214 1.00 9.16 2.41
C ARG A 214 0.24 10.10 1.48
N GLY A 215 0.17 11.36 1.86
CA GLY A 215 -0.42 12.41 1.06
C GLY A 215 -0.15 13.78 1.65
N LEU A 216 -0.30 14.82 0.83
CA LEU A 216 -0.27 16.22 1.23
C LEU A 216 -1.48 16.92 0.62
N ILE A 217 -2.11 17.78 1.42
CA ILE A 217 -3.12 18.73 0.94
C ILE A 217 -2.49 20.11 0.93
N MET A 218 -2.68 20.82 -0.16
CA MET A 218 -2.14 22.14 -0.44
C MET A 218 -3.31 23.01 -0.84
N LEU A 219 -3.53 24.13 -0.14
CA LEU A 219 -4.67 25.01 -0.39
C LEU A 219 -4.18 26.37 -0.81
N GLN A 220 -4.71 26.88 -1.91
CA GLN A 220 -4.40 28.20 -2.45
C GLN A 220 -5.69 28.98 -2.70
N PRO A 221 -6.04 29.96 -1.84
CA PRO A 221 -7.20 30.83 -2.07
C PRO A 221 -7.03 31.66 -3.34
N ARG A 222 -8.07 31.76 -4.18
CA ARG A 222 -8.05 32.63 -5.38
C ARG A 222 -7.92 34.11 -5.01
N ALA A 223 -8.38 34.51 -3.82
CA ALA A 223 -8.18 35.88 -3.31
C ALA A 223 -6.69 36.29 -3.23
N LEU A 224 -5.77 35.30 -3.18
CA LEU A 224 -4.32 35.52 -3.20
C LEU A 224 -3.71 35.29 -4.60
N GLY A 225 -4.54 35.03 -5.61
CA GLY A 225 -4.15 34.57 -6.93
C GLY A 225 -3.73 33.10 -6.96
N LEU A 226 -3.79 32.48 -8.14
CA LEU A 226 -3.19 31.17 -8.40
C LEU A 226 -1.75 31.36 -8.86
N GLU A 227 -0.83 30.55 -8.34
CA GLU A 227 0.58 30.81 -8.55
C GLU A 227 0.95 30.68 -10.03
N GLY A 228 1.36 31.80 -10.63
CA GLY A 228 1.77 31.87 -12.03
C GLY A 228 0.64 31.83 -13.05
N LEU A 229 -0.61 31.98 -12.63
CA LEU A 229 -1.77 32.13 -13.50
C LEU A 229 -2.47 33.47 -13.29
N ASP A 230 -2.57 34.24 -14.37
CA ASP A 230 -3.47 35.39 -14.42
C ASP A 230 -4.91 34.96 -14.73
N GLU A 231 -5.83 35.91 -14.65
CA GLU A 231 -7.27 35.66 -14.82
C GLU A 231 -7.62 35.20 -16.25
N GLU A 232 -6.89 35.68 -17.26
CA GLU A 232 -7.11 35.28 -18.65
C GLU A 232 -6.67 33.83 -18.89
N ALA A 233 -5.48 33.45 -18.41
CA ALA A 233 -4.95 32.09 -18.48
C ALA A 233 -5.80 31.10 -17.68
N LEU A 234 -6.26 31.49 -16.49
CA LEU A 234 -7.21 30.70 -15.71
C LEU A 234 -8.54 30.48 -16.45
N THR A 235 -9.08 31.55 -17.05
CA THR A 235 -10.29 31.46 -17.87
C THR A 235 -10.08 30.55 -19.08
N SER A 236 -8.89 30.57 -19.69
CA SER A 236 -8.52 29.66 -20.77
C SER A 236 -8.52 28.21 -20.32
N PHE A 237 -8.01 27.90 -19.13
CA PHE A 237 -8.04 26.55 -18.58
C PHE A 237 -9.47 26.02 -18.40
N ILE A 238 -10.32 26.85 -17.79
CA ILE A 238 -11.73 26.53 -17.54
C ILE A 238 -12.49 26.27 -18.86
N ARG A 239 -12.17 27.04 -19.92
CA ARG A 239 -12.82 26.88 -21.24
C ARG A 239 -12.32 25.67 -22.05
N VAL A 240 -11.05 25.28 -21.91
CA VAL A 240 -10.41 24.24 -22.76
C VAL A 240 -10.53 22.83 -22.18
N GLY A 241 -10.73 22.67 -20.86
CA GLY A 241 -10.87 21.37 -20.19
C GLY A 241 -12.02 20.47 -20.70
N TRP A 242 -12.88 21.00 -21.57
CA TRP A 242 -14.09 20.34 -22.09
C TRP A 242 -13.83 19.27 -23.17
N TYR A 243 -12.66 19.28 -23.84
CA TYR A 243 -12.38 18.38 -24.97
C TYR A 243 -12.08 16.92 -24.59
N TRP A 244 -11.87 16.62 -23.31
CA TRP A 244 -11.30 15.33 -22.87
C TRP A 244 -12.28 14.39 -22.16
N PHE A 245 -13.55 14.80 -21.97
CA PHE A 245 -14.59 13.97 -21.36
C PHE A 245 -15.83 13.92 -22.25
N PRO A 246 -16.26 12.73 -22.71
CA PRO A 246 -17.56 12.57 -23.33
C PRO A 246 -18.61 12.47 -22.21
N GLU A 247 -19.26 13.58 -21.86
CA GLU A 247 -20.68 13.68 -21.45
C GLU A 247 -21.05 15.09 -20.92
N ASP A 248 -22.27 15.50 -21.30
CA ASP A 248 -22.89 16.82 -21.22
C ASP A 248 -22.98 17.47 -19.82
N THR A 249 -22.03 18.34 -19.46
CA THR A 249 -22.37 19.53 -18.67
C THR A 249 -21.38 20.67 -18.94
N PRO A 250 -21.79 21.80 -19.53
CA PRO A 250 -20.92 22.97 -19.64
C PRO A 250 -20.69 23.55 -18.24
N ALA A 251 -19.43 23.77 -17.84
CA ALA A 251 -19.15 24.67 -16.73
C ALA A 251 -19.68 26.06 -17.13
N ASP A 252 -20.59 26.64 -16.33
CA ASP A 252 -21.07 27.99 -16.61
C ASP A 252 -19.89 28.94 -16.42
N PRO A 253 -19.48 29.73 -17.43
CA PRO A 253 -18.44 30.76 -17.27
C PRO A 253 -18.76 31.80 -16.18
N LYS A 254 -19.94 31.75 -15.56
CA LYS A 254 -20.33 32.52 -14.37
C LYS A 254 -19.96 31.87 -13.03
N GLU A 255 -19.49 30.63 -12.99
CA GLU A 255 -19.08 30.00 -11.72
C GLU A 255 -17.85 30.69 -11.13
N ALA A 256 -18.00 31.19 -9.91
CA ALA A 256 -16.90 31.77 -9.15
C ALA A 256 -16.07 30.65 -8.51
N TYR A 257 -15.01 30.18 -9.19
CA TYR A 257 -14.00 29.34 -8.55
C TYR A 257 -13.20 30.19 -7.56
N ASP A 258 -13.29 29.98 -6.25
CA ASP A 258 -12.66 30.86 -5.25
C ASP A 258 -11.45 30.22 -4.54
N LEU A 259 -11.21 28.94 -4.80
CA LEU A 259 -10.16 28.16 -4.17
C LEU A 259 -9.53 27.23 -5.20
N ALA A 260 -8.19 27.13 -5.21
CA ALA A 260 -7.51 25.99 -5.81
C ALA A 260 -6.98 25.10 -4.70
N MET A 261 -7.08 23.80 -4.94
CA MET A 261 -6.60 22.78 -4.02
C MET A 261 -5.68 21.84 -4.76
N GLY A 262 -4.43 21.81 -4.33
CA GLY A 262 -3.46 20.81 -4.74
C GLY A 262 -3.48 19.62 -3.78
N VAL A 263 -3.38 18.41 -4.31
CA VAL A 263 -3.18 17.20 -3.52
C VAL A 263 -1.99 16.45 -4.09
N VAL A 264 -1.08 15.99 -3.23
CA VAL A 264 0.04 15.14 -3.65
C VAL A 264 -0.10 13.80 -2.95
N GLY A 265 -0.42 12.75 -3.70
CA GLY A 265 -0.40 11.37 -3.22
C GLY A 265 1.01 10.78 -3.22
N TRP A 266 1.24 9.80 -2.36
CA TRP A 266 2.44 8.97 -2.35
C TRP A 266 2.06 7.52 -2.59
N ASP A 267 2.56 6.93 -3.68
CA ASP A 267 2.42 5.51 -3.93
C ASP A 267 3.65 4.76 -3.36
N PRO A 268 3.52 3.98 -2.27
CA PRO A 268 4.62 3.26 -1.65
C PRO A 268 5.08 2.04 -2.45
N ALA A 269 4.27 1.50 -3.36
CA ALA A 269 4.64 0.36 -4.18
C ALA A 269 5.55 0.83 -5.33
N THR A 270 5.10 1.83 -6.10
CA THR A 270 5.91 2.36 -7.19
C THR A 270 6.96 3.36 -6.72
N ARG A 271 6.79 3.95 -5.52
CA ARG A 271 7.62 5.02 -4.94
C ARG A 271 7.67 6.21 -5.89
N HIS A 272 6.50 6.82 -6.09
CA HIS A 272 6.30 8.03 -6.88
C HIS A 272 5.34 9.00 -6.19
N LEU A 273 5.54 10.28 -6.48
CA LEU A 273 4.56 11.31 -6.15
C LEU A 273 3.53 11.45 -7.24
N ILE A 274 2.29 11.65 -6.81
CA ILE A 274 1.15 11.82 -7.70
C ILE A 274 0.48 13.17 -7.37
N PRO A 275 0.95 14.28 -7.96
CA PRO A 275 0.35 15.59 -7.80
C PRO A 275 -0.94 15.69 -8.60
N TYR A 276 -1.88 16.46 -8.06
CA TYR A 276 -3.14 16.83 -8.68
C TYR A 276 -3.53 18.23 -8.23
N ALA A 277 -4.29 18.96 -9.05
CA ALA A 277 -4.98 20.15 -8.59
C ALA A 277 -6.45 20.08 -8.96
N ASP A 278 -7.25 20.88 -8.29
CA ASP A 278 -8.62 21.16 -8.70
C ASP A 278 -8.98 22.60 -8.35
N LEU A 279 -9.78 23.23 -9.18
CA LEU A 279 -10.43 24.49 -8.83
C LEU A 279 -11.76 24.17 -8.19
N LEU A 280 -12.01 24.80 -7.05
CA LEU A 280 -13.19 24.59 -6.26
C LEU A 280 -14.04 25.86 -6.31
N SER A 281 -15.23 25.71 -6.87
CA SER A 281 -16.31 26.68 -6.72
C SER A 281 -17.02 26.48 -5.37
N PRO A 282 -17.42 27.55 -4.67
CA PRO A 282 -18.38 27.46 -3.56
C PRO A 282 -19.73 26.86 -3.99
N LEU A 283 -20.00 26.83 -5.31
CA LEU A 283 -21.30 26.54 -5.94
C LEU A 283 -21.44 25.14 -6.53
N GLU A 284 -20.46 24.23 -6.32
CA GLU A 284 -20.45 22.77 -6.62
C GLU A 284 -19.65 22.25 -7.81
N ALA A 285 -19.27 23.05 -8.80
CA ALA A 285 -18.36 22.54 -9.83
C ALA A 285 -16.91 22.55 -9.32
N GLY A 286 -16.28 21.39 -9.34
CA GLY A 286 -14.83 21.34 -9.54
C GLY A 286 -14.55 21.19 -11.03
N THR A 287 -13.45 21.75 -11.51
CA THR A 287 -13.08 21.70 -12.94
C THR A 287 -12.80 20.28 -13.45
N GLY A 288 -12.69 19.31 -12.55
CA GLY A 288 -12.38 17.93 -12.87
C GLY A 288 -10.87 17.72 -12.89
N TRP A 289 -10.44 16.51 -12.55
CA TRP A 289 -9.04 16.14 -12.43
C TRP A 289 -8.57 15.66 -13.80
N LEU A 290 -7.32 15.95 -14.17
CA LEU A 290 -6.73 15.21 -15.28
C LEU A 290 -6.56 13.74 -14.90
N ILE A 291 -7.04 12.86 -15.78
CA ILE A 291 -6.94 11.40 -15.63
C ILE A 291 -5.49 10.91 -15.71
N PHE A 292 -4.54 11.73 -16.18
CA PHE A 292 -3.15 11.33 -16.40
C PHE A 292 -2.24 11.90 -15.30
N PRO A 293 -2.02 11.17 -14.19
CA PRO A 293 -1.04 11.54 -13.19
C PRO A 293 0.36 11.60 -13.82
N VAL A 294 1.09 12.69 -13.58
CA VAL A 294 2.55 12.69 -13.81
C VAL A 294 3.26 12.27 -12.54
N HIS A 295 4.08 11.23 -12.66
CA HIS A 295 4.85 10.71 -11.56
C HIS A 295 6.12 11.56 -11.37
N VAL A 296 6.20 12.33 -10.28
CA VAL A 296 7.46 12.99 -9.92
C VAL A 296 8.37 11.96 -9.26
N LYS A 297 9.59 11.83 -9.79
CA LYS A 297 10.55 10.83 -9.33
C LYS A 297 10.97 11.10 -7.89
N THR A 298 10.92 10.07 -7.05
CA THR A 298 11.41 10.18 -5.67
C THR A 298 12.68 9.37 -5.43
N GLU A 299 13.01 8.43 -6.30
CA GLU A 299 14.17 7.56 -6.12
C GLU A 299 14.93 7.33 -7.43
N PRO A 300 16.25 7.07 -7.36
CA PRO A 300 17.00 6.54 -8.49
C PRO A 300 16.37 5.28 -9.11
N LEU A 301 16.72 4.98 -10.36
CA LEU A 301 16.18 3.82 -11.08
C LEU A 301 16.52 2.50 -10.36
N TYR A 302 17.76 2.37 -9.90
CA TYR A 302 18.28 1.19 -9.22
C TYR A 302 18.38 1.38 -7.71
N LEU A 303 18.05 0.33 -6.97
CA LEU A 303 18.09 0.34 -5.50
C LEU A 303 19.52 0.58 -4.97
N GLU A 304 20.55 -0.02 -5.57
CA GLU A 304 21.94 0.22 -5.14
C GLU A 304 22.33 1.70 -5.24
N ALA A 305 21.86 2.40 -6.29
CA ALA A 305 22.09 3.84 -6.45
C ALA A 305 21.41 4.66 -5.35
N LEU A 306 20.20 4.26 -4.92
CA LEU A 306 19.53 4.86 -3.76
C LEU A 306 20.38 4.72 -2.50
N PHE A 307 20.81 3.51 -2.15
CA PHE A 307 21.60 3.27 -0.94
C PHE A 307 22.98 3.95 -1.00
N ARG A 308 23.59 4.04 -2.18
CA ARG A 308 24.82 4.80 -2.42
C ARG A 308 24.65 6.29 -2.15
N GLN A 309 23.51 6.87 -2.56
CA GLN A 309 23.18 8.28 -2.31
C GLN A 309 22.80 8.54 -0.85
N MET A 310 22.24 7.55 -0.15
CA MET A 310 21.89 7.66 1.27
C MET A 310 23.14 7.79 2.15
N SER A 311 24.04 6.80 2.10
CA SER A 311 25.33 6.85 2.82
C SER A 311 26.24 5.65 2.50
N PRO A 312 27.56 5.74 2.79
CA PRO A 312 28.45 4.58 2.76
C PRO A 312 28.09 3.46 3.75
N GLU A 313 27.37 3.78 4.83
CA GLU A 313 26.82 2.79 5.76
C GLU A 313 25.69 2.01 5.09
N ALA A 314 24.73 2.72 4.48
CA ALA A 314 23.59 2.13 3.78
C ALA A 314 24.03 1.23 2.61
N LEU A 315 25.02 1.68 1.82
CA LEU A 315 25.58 0.85 0.74
C LEU A 315 26.25 -0.43 1.26
N ARG A 316 27.05 -0.34 2.33
CA ARG A 316 27.67 -1.53 2.94
C ARG A 316 26.64 -2.53 3.44
N PHE A 317 25.56 -2.05 4.07
CA PHE A 317 24.46 -2.89 4.52
C PHE A 317 23.85 -3.72 3.38
N VAL A 318 23.61 -3.09 2.21
CA VAL A 318 23.11 -3.80 1.02
C VAL A 318 24.14 -4.81 0.52
N GLN A 319 25.40 -4.40 0.39
CA GLN A 319 26.48 -5.28 -0.11
C GLN A 319 26.71 -6.51 0.77
N GLU A 320 26.59 -6.36 2.10
CA GLU A 320 26.68 -7.47 3.05
C GLU A 320 25.53 -8.46 2.83
N LEU A 321 24.29 -7.99 2.66
CA LEU A 321 23.15 -8.85 2.38
C LEU A 321 23.20 -9.49 0.99
N ASP A 322 23.69 -8.77 -0.03
CA ASP A 322 23.96 -9.32 -1.36
C ASP A 322 25.01 -10.46 -1.29
N GLN A 323 26.05 -10.28 -0.48
CA GLN A 323 27.06 -11.30 -0.27
C GLN A 323 26.47 -12.56 0.38
N ARG A 324 25.70 -12.40 1.47
CA ARG A 324 25.04 -13.53 2.15
C ARG A 324 24.04 -14.26 1.25
N GLN A 325 23.30 -13.53 0.42
CA GLN A 325 22.39 -14.14 -0.55
C GLN A 325 23.15 -14.95 -1.61
N ARG A 326 24.28 -14.42 -2.12
CA ARG A 326 25.13 -15.17 -3.06
C ARG A 326 25.68 -16.44 -2.44
N GLU A 327 26.11 -16.39 -1.18
CA GLU A 327 26.58 -17.56 -0.44
C GLU A 327 25.46 -18.60 -0.26
N MET A 328 24.26 -18.16 0.12
CA MET A 328 23.08 -19.03 0.28
C MET A 328 22.69 -19.74 -1.04
N LEU A 329 22.85 -19.07 -2.18
CA LEU A 329 22.52 -19.61 -3.50
C LEU A 329 23.61 -20.55 -4.07
N GLN A 330 24.81 -20.58 -3.47
CA GLN A 330 25.90 -21.46 -3.87
C GLN A 330 25.81 -22.81 -3.13
N GLY A 331 25.90 -23.94 -3.86
CA GLY A 331 25.91 -25.30 -3.30
C GLY A 331 24.60 -26.08 -3.49
N ASP A 332 24.54 -27.30 -2.96
CA ASP A 332 23.30 -28.10 -2.92
C ASP A 332 22.46 -27.70 -1.73
N SER A 333 21.45 -26.87 -2.01
CA SER A 333 20.59 -26.24 -1.02
C SER A 333 19.16 -26.79 -1.12
N PRO A 334 18.41 -26.91 -0.01
CA PRO A 334 16.96 -27.14 -0.02
C PRO A 334 16.19 -26.21 -0.96
N LEU A 335 16.76 -25.03 -1.25
CA LEU A 335 16.25 -24.06 -2.23
C LEU A 335 16.09 -24.61 -3.65
N LYS A 336 16.80 -25.68 -4.02
CA LYS A 336 16.69 -26.35 -5.33
C LYS A 336 15.54 -27.34 -5.41
N LYS A 337 14.97 -27.75 -4.28
CA LYS A 337 13.87 -28.72 -4.26
C LYS A 337 12.59 -28.07 -4.79
N PRO A 338 11.89 -28.70 -5.75
CA PRO A 338 10.65 -28.16 -6.27
C PRO A 338 9.51 -28.29 -5.24
N PHE A 339 8.67 -27.28 -5.16
CA PHE A 339 7.42 -27.26 -4.41
C PHE A 339 6.33 -26.61 -5.26
N ARG A 340 5.07 -26.81 -4.88
CA ARG A 340 3.91 -26.25 -5.60
C ARG A 340 3.69 -24.80 -5.20
N ILE A 341 3.57 -23.93 -6.19
CA ILE A 341 3.26 -22.51 -6.03
C ILE A 341 1.99 -22.19 -6.81
N ARG A 342 1.06 -21.50 -6.15
CA ARG A 342 -0.19 -21.05 -6.78
C ARG A 342 0.04 -19.77 -7.59
N LYS A 343 -0.74 -19.60 -8.66
CA LYS A 343 -0.80 -18.34 -9.40
C LYS A 343 -1.20 -17.20 -8.46
N GLY A 344 -0.54 -16.05 -8.62
CA GLY A 344 -0.80 -14.86 -7.84
C GLY A 344 -0.35 -14.95 -6.39
N SER A 345 0.50 -15.91 -6.00
CA SER A 345 0.92 -16.00 -4.59
C SER A 345 1.88 -14.91 -4.18
N TRP A 346 1.64 -14.27 -3.04
CA TRP A 346 2.53 -13.26 -2.46
C TRP A 346 3.84 -13.92 -1.96
N LEU A 347 4.92 -13.16 -1.84
CA LEU A 347 6.20 -13.68 -1.30
C LEU A 347 6.00 -14.43 0.02
N SER A 348 5.25 -13.88 0.98
CA SER A 348 4.97 -14.56 2.24
C SER A 348 4.21 -15.88 2.06
N GLU A 349 3.32 -15.99 1.06
CA GLU A 349 2.61 -17.24 0.75
C GLU A 349 3.54 -18.28 0.14
N ILE A 350 4.42 -17.84 -0.75
CA ILE A 350 5.43 -18.70 -1.38
C ILE A 350 6.34 -19.29 -0.31
N LEU A 351 6.84 -18.45 0.61
CA LEU A 351 7.72 -18.89 1.70
C LEU A 351 6.99 -19.81 2.69
N GLN A 352 5.71 -19.55 2.96
CA GLN A 352 4.89 -20.44 3.80
C GLN A 352 4.65 -21.79 3.11
N GLN A 353 4.35 -21.81 1.81
CA GLN A 353 4.18 -23.04 1.03
C GLN A 353 5.48 -23.84 0.96
N TYR A 354 6.61 -23.15 0.79
CA TYR A 354 7.94 -23.74 0.85
C TYR A 354 8.19 -24.40 2.21
N ALA A 355 7.92 -23.68 3.31
CA ALA A 355 8.06 -24.21 4.67
C ALA A 355 7.15 -25.42 4.92
N LEU A 356 5.88 -25.37 4.50
CA LEU A 356 4.91 -26.45 4.68
C LEU A 356 5.23 -27.70 3.87
N GLN A 357 5.61 -27.56 2.60
CA GLN A 357 5.79 -28.70 1.69
C GLN A 357 7.17 -29.34 1.83
N LEU A 358 8.19 -28.58 2.22
CA LEU A 358 9.57 -29.05 2.32
C LEU A 358 10.09 -29.11 3.76
N ASP A 359 9.23 -28.80 4.74
CA ASP A 359 9.56 -28.80 6.18
C ASP A 359 10.86 -28.01 6.44
N HIS A 360 10.89 -26.76 5.98
CA HIS A 360 12.06 -25.90 6.06
C HIS A 360 11.78 -24.65 6.88
N GLU A 361 12.58 -24.40 7.92
CA GLU A 361 12.42 -23.27 8.83
C GLU A 361 12.54 -21.93 8.10
N VAL A 362 11.66 -20.98 8.44
CA VAL A 362 11.57 -19.67 7.78
C VAL A 362 11.31 -18.58 8.83
N LEU A 363 11.95 -17.43 8.63
CA LEU A 363 11.63 -16.19 9.35
C LEU A 363 11.50 -15.02 8.35
N MET A 364 10.43 -14.26 8.48
CA MET A 364 10.19 -13.05 7.69
C MET A 364 9.33 -12.10 8.50
N GLU A 365 9.77 -10.85 8.67
CA GLU A 365 8.87 -9.76 9.10
C GLU A 365 8.02 -9.33 7.90
N LEU A 366 6.71 -9.24 8.08
CA LEU A 366 5.81 -8.90 6.97
C LEU A 366 5.89 -7.43 6.59
N ALA A 367 5.86 -7.17 5.29
CA ALA A 367 5.80 -5.83 4.72
C ALA A 367 4.83 -5.82 3.51
N PRO A 368 3.50 -5.78 3.76
CA PRO A 368 2.48 -6.07 2.76
C PRO A 368 2.63 -5.31 1.44
N GLU A 369 3.07 -4.05 1.50
CA GLU A 369 3.17 -3.17 0.32
C GLU A 369 4.44 -3.36 -0.49
N GLN A 370 5.40 -4.12 0.04
CA GLN A 370 6.67 -4.42 -0.61
C GLN A 370 6.77 -5.91 -0.96
N GLU A 371 5.73 -6.69 -0.64
CA GLU A 371 5.61 -8.05 -1.15
C GLU A 371 5.28 -8.01 -2.64
N TRP A 372 5.98 -8.84 -3.41
CA TRP A 372 5.69 -9.08 -4.81
C TRP A 372 4.87 -10.36 -4.96
N THR A 373 4.18 -10.50 -6.10
CA THR A 373 3.24 -11.59 -6.38
C THR A 373 3.72 -12.48 -7.50
N TYR A 374 3.53 -13.79 -7.40
CA TYR A 374 3.94 -14.78 -8.39
C TYR A 374 3.01 -14.79 -9.61
N GLY A 375 3.56 -14.76 -10.82
CA GLY A 375 2.79 -14.41 -12.02
C GLY A 375 2.47 -15.46 -13.07
N ALA A 376 2.72 -16.76 -12.83
CA ALA A 376 2.50 -17.74 -13.89
C ALA A 376 1.01 -18.02 -14.17
N PRO A 377 0.66 -18.43 -15.41
CA PRO A 377 -0.73 -18.68 -15.82
C PRO A 377 -1.41 -19.86 -15.10
N ALA A 378 -0.66 -20.76 -14.47
CA ALA A 378 -1.18 -21.91 -13.74
C ALA A 378 -0.36 -22.21 -12.48
N GLU A 379 -0.85 -23.13 -11.64
CA GLU A 379 -0.07 -23.75 -10.58
C GLU A 379 1.15 -24.48 -11.19
N ILE A 380 2.34 -24.24 -10.65
CA ILE A 380 3.56 -24.88 -11.14
C ILE A 380 4.37 -25.51 -10.02
N GLN A 381 5.16 -26.53 -10.36
CA GLN A 381 6.26 -26.99 -9.53
C GLN A 381 7.53 -26.21 -9.88
N MET A 382 8.09 -25.52 -8.90
CA MET A 382 9.32 -24.76 -9.07
C MET A 382 10.13 -24.73 -7.78
N SER A 383 11.44 -24.56 -7.91
CA SER A 383 12.33 -24.41 -6.76
C SER A 383 12.35 -22.97 -6.26
N LEU A 384 12.61 -22.76 -4.96
CA LEU A 384 12.69 -21.41 -4.40
C LEU A 384 13.85 -20.64 -5.05
N GLN A 385 14.96 -21.32 -5.37
CA GLN A 385 16.06 -20.72 -6.12
C GLN A 385 15.60 -20.17 -7.48
N ALA A 386 14.78 -20.90 -8.24
CA ALA A 386 14.26 -20.43 -9.51
C ALA A 386 13.29 -19.24 -9.32
N VAL A 387 12.43 -19.31 -8.30
CA VAL A 387 11.56 -18.18 -7.90
C VAL A 387 12.35 -16.93 -7.57
N LEU A 388 13.52 -17.06 -6.93
CA LEU A 388 14.37 -15.95 -6.52
C LEU A 388 15.34 -15.48 -7.60
N SER A 389 15.59 -16.30 -8.64
CA SER A 389 16.54 -16.01 -9.72
C SER A 389 15.89 -15.65 -11.07
N ALA A 390 14.59 -15.93 -11.26
CA ALA A 390 13.86 -15.63 -12.50
C ALA A 390 13.98 -14.15 -12.95
N PRO A 391 14.40 -13.84 -14.18
CA PRO A 391 14.63 -12.46 -14.64
C PRO A 391 13.35 -11.71 -15.04
N THR A 392 12.24 -12.41 -15.26
CA THR A 392 10.97 -11.85 -15.75
C THR A 392 10.03 -11.54 -14.58
N PRO A 393 9.21 -10.47 -14.65
CA PRO A 393 8.33 -10.09 -13.55
C PRO A 393 7.48 -11.26 -13.04
N LEU A 394 7.43 -11.31 -11.73
CA LEU A 394 6.43 -12.02 -10.95
C LEU A 394 5.27 -11.02 -10.87
N VAL A 395 4.17 -11.34 -11.57
CA VAL A 395 3.08 -10.44 -11.96
C VAL A 395 2.38 -9.79 -10.77
N LEU A 396 2.22 -8.46 -10.79
CA LEU A 396 1.11 -7.76 -10.14
C LEU A 396 -0.20 -8.19 -10.82
N SER A 397 -0.87 -9.22 -10.29
CA SER A 397 -2.14 -9.86 -10.71
C SER A 397 -2.64 -9.64 -12.17
N PRO A 398 -2.78 -10.70 -12.99
CA PRO A 398 -3.37 -10.64 -14.33
C PRO A 398 -4.90 -10.77 -14.34
N ASP A 399 -5.59 -10.75 -13.19
CA ASP A 399 -7.05 -10.79 -13.19
C ASP A 399 -7.59 -9.44 -13.63
N SER A 400 -8.08 -9.40 -14.86
CA SER A 400 -8.83 -8.31 -15.49
C SER A 400 -10.12 -7.90 -14.76
N SER A 401 -10.40 -8.50 -13.60
CA SER A 401 -11.55 -8.22 -12.74
C SER A 401 -11.20 -7.46 -11.46
N ASN A 402 -9.91 -7.30 -11.12
CA ASN A 402 -9.49 -6.46 -10.00
C ASN A 402 -8.66 -5.31 -10.55
N GLU A 403 -9.24 -4.12 -10.48
CA GLU A 403 -8.70 -2.80 -10.87
C GLU A 403 -7.45 -2.39 -10.07
N ASN A 404 -6.44 -3.24 -9.99
CA ASN A 404 -5.15 -2.84 -9.45
C ASN A 404 -4.56 -1.78 -10.40
N PRO A 405 -4.06 -0.61 -9.93
CA PRO A 405 -3.46 0.39 -10.80
C PRO A 405 -2.04 -0.04 -11.17
N GLY A 406 -1.92 -1.17 -11.85
CA GLY A 406 -0.74 -1.51 -12.61
C GLY A 406 -0.93 -1.03 -14.03
N TRP A 407 -0.82 0.28 -14.27
CA TRP A 407 -0.88 0.83 -15.62
C TRP A 407 0.31 0.29 -16.46
N LEU A 408 1.33 -0.23 -15.76
CA LEU A 408 2.45 -1.01 -16.28
C LEU A 408 2.13 -2.51 -16.55
N THR A 409 1.14 -3.10 -15.88
CA THR A 409 0.84 -4.55 -15.96
C THR A 409 0.16 -4.93 -17.28
N ILE A 410 -0.70 -4.05 -17.81
CA ILE A 410 -1.51 -4.35 -19.01
C ILE A 410 -0.62 -4.49 -20.27
N LEU A 411 0.51 -3.80 -20.35
CA LEU A 411 1.27 -3.69 -21.60
C LEU A 411 2.29 -4.81 -21.84
N ALA A 412 2.67 -5.56 -20.81
CA ALA A 412 3.81 -6.48 -20.91
C ALA A 412 3.45 -7.96 -21.17
N TYR A 413 2.20 -8.38 -20.94
CA TYR A 413 1.84 -9.81 -20.90
C TYR A 413 0.83 -10.27 -21.96
N GLN A 414 0.20 -9.38 -22.70
CA GLN A 414 -0.81 -9.73 -23.72
C GLN A 414 -0.31 -9.66 -25.16
N VAL A 415 0.97 -9.34 -25.34
CA VAL A 415 1.56 -9.08 -26.65
C VAL A 415 1.80 -10.41 -27.35
N ARG A 416 1.06 -10.66 -28.41
CA ARG A 416 1.35 -11.74 -29.37
C ARG A 416 2.57 -11.34 -30.20
N GLU A 417 3.30 -12.30 -30.78
CA GLU A 417 4.50 -12.02 -31.60
C GLU A 417 4.22 -11.03 -32.76
N ASP A 418 2.96 -10.89 -33.20
CA ASP A 418 2.51 -9.94 -34.22
C ASP A 418 2.24 -8.51 -33.72
N GLU A 419 2.33 -8.24 -32.41
CA GLU A 419 2.05 -6.93 -31.79
C GLU A 419 3.28 -6.33 -31.05
N GLU A 420 4.47 -6.90 -31.23
CA GLU A 420 5.69 -6.49 -30.50
C GLU A 420 6.07 -5.01 -30.65
N GLU A 421 5.83 -4.44 -31.84
CA GLU A 421 6.16 -3.05 -32.15
C GLU A 421 5.24 -2.08 -31.38
N THR A 422 3.92 -2.33 -31.41
CA THR A 422 2.91 -1.58 -30.66
C THR A 422 3.19 -1.66 -29.16
N ALA A 423 3.55 -2.84 -28.66
CA ALA A 423 3.88 -3.04 -27.25
C ALA A 423 5.14 -2.28 -26.84
N SER A 424 6.19 -2.30 -27.67
CA SER A 424 7.43 -1.58 -27.41
C SER A 424 7.19 -0.06 -27.33
N HIS A 425 6.37 0.48 -28.23
CA HIS A 425 5.94 1.87 -28.18
C HIS A 425 5.12 2.20 -26.93
N LEU A 426 4.09 1.41 -26.62
CA LEU A 426 3.25 1.64 -25.44
C LEU A 426 4.08 1.56 -24.15
N LEU A 427 4.97 0.56 -24.04
CA LEU A 427 5.86 0.42 -22.89
C LEU A 427 6.81 1.62 -22.78
N LEU A 428 7.36 2.12 -23.89
CA LEU A 428 8.20 3.31 -23.90
C LEU A 428 7.43 4.53 -23.39
N TYR A 429 6.22 4.79 -23.90
CA TYR A 429 5.39 5.90 -23.45
C TYR A 429 5.02 5.76 -21.97
N SER A 430 4.51 4.60 -21.55
CA SER A 430 4.20 4.33 -20.14
C SER A 430 5.41 4.41 -19.22
N CYS A 431 6.58 3.96 -19.67
CA CYS A 431 7.81 4.10 -18.90
C CYS A 431 8.30 5.55 -18.90
N ALA A 432 8.15 6.33 -19.96
CA ALA A 432 8.49 7.75 -19.93
C ALA A 432 7.62 8.53 -18.92
N HIS A 433 6.40 8.06 -18.63
CA HIS A 433 5.57 8.59 -17.54
C HIS A 433 6.12 8.25 -16.14
N CYS A 434 6.69 7.07 -15.93
CA CYS A 434 7.16 6.60 -14.61
C CYS A 434 8.67 6.75 -14.39
N LEU A 435 9.45 6.80 -15.47
CA LEU A 435 10.91 6.75 -15.53
C LEU A 435 11.39 7.82 -16.54
N PRO A 436 11.42 9.11 -16.14
CA PRO A 436 11.74 10.21 -17.04
C PRO A 436 13.22 10.27 -17.49
N ASP A 437 14.05 9.31 -17.06
CA ASP A 437 15.46 9.15 -17.45
C ASP A 437 15.64 7.74 -18.02
N LEU A 438 15.24 7.54 -19.27
CA LEU A 438 15.41 6.25 -19.93
C LEU A 438 16.90 6.06 -20.25
N PRO A 439 17.53 4.94 -19.84
CA PRO A 439 18.93 4.67 -20.17
C PRO A 439 19.19 4.79 -21.68
N GLU A 440 20.38 5.29 -22.05
CA GLU A 440 20.76 5.52 -23.46
C GLU A 440 20.69 4.26 -24.35
N HIS A 441 20.70 3.08 -23.74
CA HIS A 441 20.62 1.79 -24.44
C HIS A 441 19.38 0.99 -24.04
N ALA A 442 18.38 1.63 -23.44
CA ALA A 442 17.17 0.94 -23.01
C ALA A 442 16.38 0.42 -24.21
N SER A 443 16.11 -0.88 -24.20
CA SER A 443 15.06 -1.54 -24.97
C SER A 443 13.80 -1.71 -24.12
N ALA A 444 12.68 -2.10 -24.71
CA ALA A 444 11.45 -2.38 -23.97
C ALA A 444 11.70 -3.44 -22.88
N ARG A 445 12.43 -4.51 -23.21
CA ARG A 445 12.82 -5.57 -22.28
C ARG A 445 13.69 -5.04 -21.15
N THR A 446 14.64 -4.15 -21.44
CA THR A 446 15.51 -3.56 -20.41
C THR A 446 14.70 -2.68 -19.44
N LEU A 447 13.73 -1.92 -19.93
CA LEU A 447 12.83 -1.12 -19.08
C LEU A 447 11.94 -2.01 -18.22
N GLN A 448 11.36 -3.06 -18.82
CA GLN A 448 10.57 -4.05 -18.09
C GLN A 448 11.39 -4.72 -16.98
N GLN A 449 12.65 -5.07 -17.27
CA GLN A 449 13.58 -5.63 -16.28
C GLN A 449 13.88 -4.63 -15.17
N ALA A 450 14.21 -3.37 -15.49
CA ALA A 450 14.49 -2.34 -14.48
C ALA A 450 13.29 -2.11 -13.54
N LEU A 451 12.07 -2.07 -14.08
CA LEU A 451 10.84 -1.98 -13.27
C LEU A 451 10.64 -3.21 -12.38
N SER A 452 10.94 -4.40 -12.89
CA SER A 452 10.80 -5.66 -12.16
C SER A 452 11.83 -5.79 -11.04
N GLU A 453 13.08 -5.42 -11.32
CA GLU A 453 14.19 -5.36 -10.36
C GLU A 453 13.88 -4.39 -9.23
N ARG A 454 13.28 -3.23 -9.55
CA ARG A 454 12.90 -2.22 -8.55
C ARG A 454 11.98 -2.78 -7.46
N LEU A 455 11.06 -3.69 -7.79
CA LEU A 455 10.15 -4.33 -6.83
C LEU A 455 10.75 -5.56 -6.16
N ARG A 456 11.42 -6.44 -6.91
CA ARG A 456 11.93 -7.71 -6.39
C ARG A 456 13.19 -7.56 -5.54
N ASN A 457 14.08 -6.64 -5.91
CA ASN A 457 15.37 -6.45 -5.25
C ASN A 457 15.24 -5.71 -3.91
N ILE A 458 14.03 -5.50 -3.38
CA ILE A 458 13.85 -5.01 -2.01
C ILE A 458 14.13 -6.12 -0.99
N TRP A 459 13.89 -7.39 -1.35
CA TRP A 459 14.09 -8.52 -0.46
C TRP A 459 15.47 -9.15 -0.63
N ARG A 460 16.08 -9.56 0.48
CA ARG A 460 17.30 -10.36 0.53
C ARG A 460 17.10 -11.59 1.37
N PHE A 461 17.69 -12.68 0.91
CA PHE A 461 17.55 -13.98 1.55
C PHE A 461 18.90 -14.43 2.07
N GLU A 462 18.93 -14.88 3.32
CA GLU A 462 20.12 -15.47 3.93
C GLU A 462 19.73 -16.76 4.65
N GLN A 463 20.71 -17.63 4.85
CA GLN A 463 20.55 -18.81 5.70
C GLN A 463 21.38 -18.61 6.98
N HIS A 464 20.76 -18.82 8.13
CA HIS A 464 21.42 -18.73 9.43
C HIS A 464 20.96 -19.90 10.31
N GLU A 465 21.90 -20.71 10.80
CA GLU A 465 21.62 -21.91 11.60
C GLU A 465 20.54 -22.84 11.01
N GLY A 466 20.53 -22.97 9.68
CA GLY A 466 19.57 -23.81 8.94
C GLY A 466 18.24 -23.15 8.61
N VAL A 467 17.96 -21.95 9.14
CA VAL A 467 16.74 -21.17 8.93
C VAL A 467 16.90 -20.23 7.75
N LEU A 468 15.91 -20.19 6.85
CA LEU A 468 15.83 -19.21 5.78
C LEU A 468 15.25 -17.89 6.32
N ILE A 469 15.99 -16.80 6.20
CA ILE A 469 15.57 -15.48 6.68
C ILE A 469 15.36 -14.55 5.48
N ALA A 470 14.18 -13.95 5.39
CA ALA A 470 13.88 -12.90 4.42
C ALA A 470 14.02 -11.51 5.06
N ARG A 471 14.95 -10.72 4.52
CA ARG A 471 15.26 -9.34 4.94
C ARG A 471 14.68 -8.35 3.95
N ASN A 472 14.05 -7.31 4.48
CA ASN A 472 13.54 -6.21 3.70
C ASN A 472 14.53 -5.04 3.76
N LEU A 473 15.17 -4.69 2.64
CA LEU A 473 16.12 -3.58 2.55
C LEU A 473 15.47 -2.23 2.87
N LEU A 474 14.18 -2.08 2.59
CA LEU A 474 13.38 -0.90 2.89
C LEU A 474 12.52 -1.08 4.16
N GLY A 475 12.92 -2.00 5.05
CA GLY A 475 12.21 -2.26 6.31
C GLY A 475 12.04 -1.01 7.18
N PHE A 476 13.00 -0.07 7.11
CA PHE A 476 12.92 1.23 7.78
C PHE A 476 11.74 2.11 7.29
N LEU A 477 11.22 1.88 6.07
CA LEU A 477 9.99 2.52 5.59
C LEU A 477 8.76 1.75 6.06
N SER A 478 8.74 0.42 5.96
CA SER A 478 7.58 -0.38 6.38
C SER A 478 7.29 -0.23 7.87
N ARG A 479 8.33 -0.13 8.70
CA ARG A 479 8.23 -0.02 10.16
C ARG A 479 7.68 1.32 10.66
N ILE A 480 7.44 2.31 9.79
CA ILE A 480 6.83 3.59 10.21
C ILE A 480 5.30 3.57 10.23
N TYR A 481 4.68 2.57 9.58
CA TYR A 481 3.21 2.50 9.41
C TYR A 481 2.58 1.50 10.37
N ASP A 482 1.46 1.82 10.99
CA ASP A 482 0.84 0.96 12.02
C ASP A 482 -0.26 0.04 11.46
N TYR A 483 0.13 -1.08 10.86
CA TYR A 483 -0.81 -2.02 10.25
C TYR A 483 -1.75 -2.69 11.29
N PRO A 484 -3.04 -2.92 10.98
CA PRO A 484 -3.95 -3.68 11.84
C PRO A 484 -3.73 -5.19 11.72
N PHE A 485 -2.49 -5.66 11.93
CA PHE A 485 -2.10 -7.04 11.66
C PHE A 485 -2.88 -8.08 12.47
N GLU A 486 -3.30 -7.77 13.70
CA GLU A 486 -4.14 -8.70 14.46
C GLU A 486 -5.39 -9.11 13.68
N ALA A 487 -6.08 -8.13 13.06
CA ALA A 487 -7.26 -8.39 12.26
C ALA A 487 -6.93 -9.03 10.90
N LEU A 488 -5.81 -8.64 10.28
CA LEU A 488 -5.37 -9.24 9.00
C LEU A 488 -4.97 -10.72 9.16
N VAL A 489 -4.32 -11.06 10.27
CA VAL A 489 -3.96 -12.46 10.60
C VAL A 489 -5.21 -13.26 10.96
N GLU A 490 -6.16 -12.65 11.66
CA GLU A 490 -7.44 -13.31 11.96
C GLU A 490 -8.24 -13.61 10.69
N LEU A 491 -8.26 -12.70 9.71
CA LEU A 491 -8.87 -12.97 8.40
C LEU A 491 -8.32 -14.24 7.75
N GLU A 492 -7.00 -14.42 7.83
CA GLU A 492 -6.33 -15.57 7.26
C GLU A 492 -6.69 -16.86 7.98
N ARG A 493 -6.72 -16.84 9.31
CA ARG A 493 -7.08 -18.01 10.13
C ARG A 493 -8.52 -18.46 9.94
N GLN A 494 -9.42 -17.50 9.71
CA GLN A 494 -10.85 -17.76 9.52
C GLN A 494 -11.20 -18.11 8.07
N ALA A 495 -10.27 -17.93 7.12
CA ALA A 495 -10.53 -18.21 5.72
C ALA A 495 -10.69 -19.73 5.49
N VAL A 496 -11.82 -20.11 4.90
CA VAL A 496 -12.09 -21.50 4.52
C VAL A 496 -11.69 -21.69 3.07
N VAL A 497 -10.70 -22.55 2.83
CA VAL A 497 -10.27 -22.88 1.47
C VAL A 497 -11.29 -23.83 0.85
N GLY A 498 -11.97 -23.38 -0.21
CA GLY A 498 -12.91 -24.22 -0.96
C GLY A 498 -12.22 -25.32 -1.78
N SER A 499 -13.03 -26.16 -2.44
CA SER A 499 -12.53 -27.21 -3.34
C SER A 499 -11.79 -26.67 -4.57
N ASP A 500 -12.05 -25.42 -4.93
CA ASP A 500 -11.36 -24.65 -5.96
C ASP A 500 -10.03 -24.03 -5.48
N GLY A 501 -9.69 -24.20 -4.20
CA GLY A 501 -8.48 -23.63 -3.61
C GLY A 501 -8.58 -22.14 -3.28
N ILE A 502 -9.74 -21.51 -3.50
CA ILE A 502 -9.97 -20.08 -3.24
C ILE A 502 -10.39 -19.92 -1.78
N PRO A 503 -9.65 -19.13 -0.97
CA PRO A 503 -10.05 -18.78 0.38
C PRO A 503 -11.35 -17.97 0.38
N ARG A 504 -12.35 -18.44 1.14
CA ARG A 504 -13.60 -17.73 1.41
C ARG A 504 -13.60 -17.28 2.86
N ILE A 505 -13.79 -15.99 3.08
CA ILE A 505 -13.74 -15.39 4.41
C ILE A 505 -15.16 -15.28 4.96
N PRO A 506 -15.45 -15.82 6.16
CA PRO A 506 -16.79 -15.74 6.74
C PRO A 506 -17.15 -14.28 7.10
N PRO A 507 -18.44 -13.89 7.04
CA PRO A 507 -18.87 -12.53 7.33
C PRO A 507 -18.39 -11.97 8.68
N GLU A 508 -18.34 -12.80 9.73
CA GLU A 508 -17.91 -12.39 11.06
C GLU A 508 -16.45 -11.93 11.08
N ALA A 509 -15.57 -12.63 10.35
CA ALA A 509 -14.17 -12.26 10.21
C ALA A 509 -14.01 -10.97 9.40
N ARG A 510 -14.79 -10.81 8.32
CA ARG A 510 -14.85 -9.56 7.52
C ARG A 510 -15.25 -8.37 8.40
N TRP A 511 -16.29 -8.51 9.23
CA TRP A 511 -16.74 -7.44 10.13
C TRP A 511 -15.72 -7.10 11.22
N ARG A 512 -15.02 -8.08 11.81
CA ARG A 512 -13.92 -7.82 12.76
C ARG A 512 -12.80 -7.03 12.10
N PHE A 513 -12.46 -7.39 10.87
CA PHE A 513 -11.48 -6.66 10.07
C PHE A 513 -11.91 -5.23 9.78
N VAL A 514 -13.14 -5.01 9.30
CA VAL A 514 -13.74 -3.69 9.11
C VAL A 514 -13.71 -2.88 10.42
N HIS A 515 -14.04 -3.51 11.54
CA HIS A 515 -14.06 -2.86 12.86
C HIS A 515 -12.67 -2.40 13.31
N ALA A 516 -11.65 -3.23 13.07
CA ALA A 516 -10.25 -2.89 13.34
C ALA A 516 -9.76 -1.78 12.40
N LEU A 517 -10.08 -1.89 11.10
CA LEU A 517 -9.76 -0.89 10.08
C LEU A 517 -10.35 0.47 10.44
N SER A 518 -11.63 0.52 10.82
CA SER A 518 -12.27 1.79 11.17
C SER A 518 -11.50 2.49 12.30
N ARG A 519 -10.98 1.74 13.28
CA ARG A 519 -10.23 2.25 14.44
C ARG A 519 -8.73 2.41 14.22
N ALA A 520 -8.20 1.92 13.11
CA ALA A 520 -6.78 2.03 12.81
C ALA A 520 -6.33 3.49 12.65
N PRO A 521 -5.04 3.80 12.88
CA PRO A 521 -4.46 5.09 12.53
C PRO A 521 -4.61 5.38 11.03
N SER A 522 -4.80 6.64 10.63
CA SER A 522 -5.10 6.98 9.22
C SER A 522 -3.98 6.61 8.24
N ASN A 523 -2.73 6.52 8.69
CA ASN A 523 -1.58 6.10 7.89
C ASN A 523 -1.45 4.58 7.70
N ALA A 524 -2.28 3.78 8.38
CA ALA A 524 -2.29 2.31 8.33
C ALA A 524 -3.13 1.73 7.19
N ILE A 525 -3.94 2.57 6.58
CA ILE A 525 -5.09 2.18 5.76
C ILE A 525 -4.69 1.71 4.37
N PRO A 526 -3.86 2.44 3.62
CA PRO A 526 -3.62 2.01 2.24
C PRO A 526 -2.75 0.76 2.12
N ALA A 527 -2.05 0.46 3.20
CA ALA A 527 -1.26 -0.74 3.40
C ALA A 527 -2.07 -2.05 3.31
N ILE A 528 -3.38 -1.97 3.50
CA ILE A 528 -4.28 -3.12 3.47
C ILE A 528 -4.46 -3.64 2.04
N ALA A 529 -4.50 -2.76 1.05
CA ALA A 529 -4.63 -3.18 -0.35
C ALA A 529 -3.50 -4.12 -0.78
N GLY A 530 -2.29 -3.94 -0.22
CA GLY A 530 -1.15 -4.81 -0.48
C GLY A 530 -1.15 -6.15 0.27
N TYR A 531 -2.03 -6.35 1.27
CA TYR A 531 -2.02 -7.57 2.07
C TYR A 531 -2.65 -8.76 1.33
N ARG A 532 -1.99 -9.91 1.35
CA ARG A 532 -2.34 -11.10 0.57
C ARG A 532 -3.78 -11.62 0.66
N MET A 533 -4.46 -11.40 1.80
CA MET A 533 -5.84 -11.84 1.99
C MET A 533 -6.88 -10.88 1.41
N THR A 534 -6.52 -9.65 1.08
CA THR A 534 -7.50 -8.61 0.75
C THR A 534 -8.09 -8.78 -0.64
N ARG A 535 -7.37 -9.43 -1.57
CA ARG A 535 -7.92 -9.89 -2.86
C ARG A 535 -9.12 -10.83 -2.72
N TYR A 536 -9.25 -11.55 -1.59
CA TYR A 536 -10.34 -12.49 -1.32
C TYR A 536 -11.48 -11.86 -0.53
N LEU A 537 -11.36 -10.57 -0.20
CA LEU A 537 -12.45 -9.84 0.42
C LEU A 537 -13.52 -9.47 -0.61
N GLU A 538 -13.36 -9.77 -1.92
CA GLU A 538 -14.38 -9.55 -2.97
C GLU A 538 -14.96 -8.12 -2.93
N ALA A 539 -14.13 -7.18 -2.49
CA ALA A 539 -14.55 -5.87 -2.07
C ALA A 539 -13.54 -4.82 -2.49
N ASP A 540 -14.00 -3.78 -3.19
CA ASP A 540 -13.15 -2.63 -3.44
C ASP A 540 -12.87 -1.84 -2.15
N THR A 541 -11.91 -0.94 -2.21
CA THR A 541 -11.52 -0.12 -1.06
C THR A 541 -12.62 0.86 -0.65
N GLN A 542 -13.54 1.23 -1.55
CA GLN A 542 -14.68 2.11 -1.28
C GLN A 542 -15.69 1.41 -0.36
N LEU A 543 -15.92 0.12 -0.60
CA LEU A 543 -16.71 -0.80 0.20
C LEU A 543 -16.16 -0.90 1.62
N TRP A 544 -14.84 -0.96 1.82
CA TRP A 544 -14.25 -0.95 3.18
C TRP A 544 -14.51 0.37 3.92
N THR A 545 -14.38 1.51 3.24
CA THR A 545 -14.72 2.82 3.79
C THR A 545 -16.16 2.82 4.29
N LEU A 546 -17.10 2.35 3.47
CA LEU A 546 -18.50 2.36 3.85
C LEU A 546 -18.80 1.38 5.00
N LEU A 547 -18.23 0.18 5.00
CA LEU A 547 -18.45 -0.75 6.10
C LEU A 547 -17.87 -0.20 7.41
N ALA A 548 -16.76 0.52 7.36
CA ALA A 548 -16.23 1.25 8.51
C ALA A 548 -17.19 2.33 9.00
N LEU A 549 -17.94 2.96 8.09
CA LEU A 549 -19.05 3.88 8.42
C LEU A 549 -20.20 3.13 9.10
N LEU A 550 -20.67 2.00 8.55
CA LEU A 550 -21.75 1.20 9.14
C LEU A 550 -21.36 0.64 10.52
N ASP A 551 -20.11 0.19 10.69
CA ASP A 551 -19.60 -0.35 11.95
C ASP A 551 -19.70 0.67 13.11
N ARG A 552 -19.54 1.96 12.78
CA ARG A 552 -19.59 3.08 13.72
C ARG A 552 -20.97 3.63 13.99
N MET A 553 -21.99 3.17 13.26
CA MET A 553 -23.34 3.68 13.46
C MET A 553 -23.94 3.19 14.79
N PRO A 554 -24.54 4.08 15.58
CA PRO A 554 -25.32 3.67 16.74
C PRO A 554 -26.53 2.84 16.28
N ASN A 555 -26.96 1.86 17.06
CA ASN A 555 -28.11 1.02 16.73
C ASN A 555 -28.01 0.28 15.39
N LYS A 556 -26.80 -0.01 14.88
CA LYS A 556 -26.60 -0.71 13.58
C LYS A 556 -27.41 -2.01 13.44
N GLN A 557 -27.64 -2.74 14.53
CA GLN A 557 -28.50 -3.93 14.58
C GLN A 557 -29.96 -3.64 14.23
N HIS A 558 -30.49 -2.51 14.71
CA HIS A 558 -31.85 -2.08 14.40
C HIS A 558 -31.96 -1.73 12.91
N TYR A 559 -30.99 -0.99 12.38
CA TYR A 559 -30.94 -0.63 10.95
C TYR A 559 -30.81 -1.88 10.07
N TRP A 560 -29.96 -2.83 10.46
CA TRP A 560 -29.79 -4.09 9.74
C TRP A 560 -31.11 -4.88 9.61
N LYS A 561 -31.83 -5.05 10.72
CA LYS A 561 -33.14 -5.75 10.72
C LYS A 561 -34.19 -5.06 9.86
N ARG A 562 -34.14 -3.74 9.75
CA ARG A 562 -35.04 -2.98 8.85
C ARG A 562 -34.69 -3.25 7.39
N LEU A 563 -33.40 -3.23 7.04
CA LEU A 563 -32.95 -3.53 5.68
C LEU A 563 -33.34 -4.95 5.27
N GLN A 564 -33.21 -5.95 6.17
CA GLN A 564 -33.66 -7.33 5.92
C GLN A 564 -35.17 -7.47 5.69
N ARG A 565 -35.98 -6.50 6.13
CA ARG A 565 -37.43 -6.46 5.87
C ARG A 565 -37.78 -5.74 4.57
N GLY A 566 -36.78 -5.34 3.78
CA GLY A 566 -36.97 -4.52 2.59
C GLY A 566 -37.22 -3.04 2.90
N GLU A 567 -36.98 -2.58 4.14
CA GLU A 567 -37.16 -1.18 4.49
C GLU A 567 -35.92 -0.35 4.14
N ARG A 568 -36.11 0.77 3.43
CA ARG A 568 -35.07 1.79 3.27
C ARG A 568 -34.66 2.36 4.63
N VAL A 569 -33.36 2.49 4.85
CA VAL A 569 -32.80 3.13 6.03
C VAL A 569 -32.06 4.39 5.63
N GLU A 570 -32.35 5.49 6.32
CA GLU A 570 -31.63 6.75 6.18
C GLU A 570 -31.02 7.15 7.51
N ILE A 571 -29.74 7.50 7.50
CA ILE A 571 -28.97 7.72 8.72
C ILE A 571 -28.24 9.05 8.57
N PRO A 572 -28.56 10.06 9.40
CA PRO A 572 -27.84 11.33 9.39
C PRO A 572 -26.35 11.12 9.64
N PHE A 573 -25.50 11.78 8.86
CA PHE A 573 -24.05 11.64 8.98
C PHE A 573 -23.54 12.15 10.35
N THR A 574 -24.25 13.11 10.94
CA THR A 574 -23.98 13.61 12.31
C THR A 574 -24.01 12.51 13.37
N MET A 575 -24.74 11.41 13.17
CA MET A 575 -24.82 10.31 14.15
C MET A 575 -23.49 9.55 14.32
N LEU A 576 -22.54 9.71 13.40
CA LEU A 576 -21.20 9.13 13.53
C LEU A 576 -20.36 9.85 14.60
N GLY A 577 -20.63 11.14 14.84
CA GLY A 577 -19.75 12.02 15.62
C GLY A 577 -18.57 12.56 14.79
N ALA A 578 -17.98 13.66 15.26
CA ALA A 578 -16.94 14.39 14.54
C ALA A 578 -15.70 13.52 14.25
N ASP A 579 -15.11 12.90 15.29
CA ASP A 579 -13.89 12.09 15.17
C ASP A 579 -14.05 10.90 14.22
N ALA A 580 -15.21 10.23 14.28
CA ALA A 580 -15.50 9.09 13.42
C ALA A 580 -15.66 9.51 11.96
N GLY A 581 -16.35 10.64 11.72
CA GLY A 581 -16.52 11.22 10.40
C GLY A 581 -15.19 11.65 9.79
N ASP A 582 -14.33 12.31 10.58
CA ASP A 582 -13.02 12.78 10.10
C ASP A 582 -12.08 11.59 9.79
N ARG A 583 -12.07 10.56 10.64
CA ARG A 583 -11.32 9.31 10.37
C ARG A 583 -11.80 8.59 9.12
N LEU A 584 -13.11 8.54 8.92
CA LEU A 584 -13.71 7.95 7.73
C LEU A 584 -13.36 8.75 6.47
N LEU A 585 -13.41 10.08 6.55
CA LEU A 585 -12.99 10.92 5.44
C LEU A 585 -11.52 10.68 5.09
N ASN A 586 -10.66 10.53 6.10
CA ASN A 586 -9.26 10.18 5.87
C ASN A 586 -9.11 8.79 5.23
N LEU A 587 -9.86 7.77 5.70
CA LEU A 587 -9.92 6.45 5.06
C LEU A 587 -10.31 6.56 3.59
N TRP A 588 -11.33 7.36 3.29
CA TRP A 588 -11.78 7.63 1.93
C TRP A 588 -10.70 8.29 1.06
N ARG A 589 -10.15 9.41 1.55
CA ARG A 589 -9.08 10.19 0.89
C ARG A 589 -7.88 9.32 0.58
N MET A 590 -7.52 8.43 1.50
CA MET A 590 -6.38 7.55 1.36
C MET A 590 -6.60 6.43 0.34
N ASN A 591 -7.84 5.97 0.11
CA ASN A 591 -8.15 4.96 -0.90
C ASN A 591 -8.06 5.48 -2.35
N THR A 592 -8.18 6.80 -2.55
CA THR A 592 -8.10 7.47 -3.87
C THR A 592 -6.86 7.14 -4.68
N PHE A 593 -5.70 7.00 -4.03
CA PHE A 593 -4.42 6.87 -4.72
C PHE A 593 -4.06 5.43 -5.11
N TYR A 594 -4.84 4.45 -4.64
CA TYR A 594 -4.44 3.03 -4.66
C TYR A 594 -5.25 2.18 -5.64
N TYR A 595 -6.30 2.74 -6.25
CA TYR A 595 -7.11 2.05 -7.25
C TYR A 595 -7.41 3.00 -8.41
N GLY A 596 -6.89 2.67 -9.59
CA GLY A 596 -7.02 3.45 -10.83
C GLY A 596 -8.42 3.33 -11.44
N GLY A 597 -9.46 3.20 -10.60
CA GLY A 597 -10.83 3.13 -11.04
C GLY A 597 -11.23 4.42 -11.77
N LEU A 598 -11.84 4.26 -12.93
CA LEU A 598 -12.48 5.36 -13.65
C LEU A 598 -13.66 5.86 -12.81
N LYS A 599 -13.47 7.01 -12.16
CA LYS A 599 -14.49 7.84 -11.49
C LYS A 599 -15.23 7.22 -10.27
N PRO A 600 -14.62 7.17 -9.09
CA PRO A 600 -15.38 7.17 -7.84
C PRO A 600 -15.74 8.58 -7.39
N PHE A 601 -16.84 8.72 -6.65
CA PHE A 601 -17.39 9.96 -6.07
C PHE A 601 -16.42 11.08 -5.85
N GLY A 602 -16.81 12.31 -6.17
CA GLY A 602 -16.57 13.47 -5.31
C GLY A 602 -15.14 13.62 -4.77
N TYR A 603 -14.12 13.05 -5.43
CA TYR A 603 -12.74 13.09 -4.95
C TYR A 603 -12.29 14.53 -4.93
N ARG A 604 -12.72 15.31 -5.92
CA ARG A 604 -12.70 16.76 -5.92
C ARG A 604 -13.22 17.41 -4.65
N HIS A 605 -14.33 16.91 -4.10
CA HIS A 605 -14.95 17.46 -2.91
C HIS A 605 -14.36 16.88 -1.64
N ALA A 606 -13.93 15.61 -1.61
CA ALA A 606 -13.43 14.93 -0.42
C ALA A 606 -12.27 15.70 0.23
N TRP A 607 -11.46 16.35 -0.58
CA TRP A 607 -10.32 17.14 -0.14
C TRP A 607 -10.69 18.60 0.20
N HIS A 608 -11.87 19.09 -0.21
CA HIS A 608 -12.36 20.44 0.10
C HIS A 608 -12.38 20.67 1.62
N PRO A 609 -11.92 21.84 2.13
CA PRO A 609 -11.89 22.14 3.56
C PRO A 609 -13.25 21.95 4.24
N ASP A 610 -14.32 22.41 3.59
CA ASP A 610 -15.70 22.31 4.08
C ASP A 610 -16.40 20.98 3.76
N PHE A 611 -15.72 19.99 3.19
CA PHE A 611 -16.38 18.74 2.83
C PHE A 611 -17.06 18.05 4.00
N MET A 612 -16.41 18.04 5.16
CA MET A 612 -17.02 17.51 6.37
C MET A 612 -18.25 18.30 6.82
N LEU A 613 -18.29 19.61 6.58
CA LEU A 613 -19.48 20.42 6.84
C LEU A 613 -20.64 19.98 5.94
N TYR A 614 -20.37 19.77 4.65
CA TYR A 614 -21.37 19.32 3.68
C TYR A 614 -21.86 17.90 3.98
N LEU A 615 -20.95 16.97 4.27
CA LEU A 615 -21.27 15.61 4.69
C LEU A 615 -22.09 15.58 5.96
N ARG A 616 -21.75 16.38 6.98
CA ARG A 616 -22.47 16.43 8.27
C ARG A 616 -23.93 16.85 8.10
N ARG A 617 -24.28 17.66 7.10
CA ARG A 617 -25.68 17.99 6.79
C ARG A 617 -26.42 16.86 6.06
N GLY A 618 -25.67 15.92 5.50
CA GLY A 618 -26.16 14.80 4.72
C GLY A 618 -26.68 13.61 5.52
N ARG A 619 -27.07 12.57 4.77
CA ARG A 619 -27.50 11.26 5.27
C ARG A 619 -26.95 10.15 4.38
N VAL A 620 -26.59 9.04 5.01
CA VAL A 620 -26.35 7.78 4.29
C VAL A 620 -27.69 7.09 4.12
N SER A 621 -28.03 6.76 2.88
CA SER A 621 -29.23 6.04 2.49
C SER A 621 -28.85 4.63 2.07
N LEU A 622 -29.51 3.65 2.67
CA LEU A 622 -29.33 2.23 2.44
C LEU A 622 -30.64 1.70 1.84
N PHE A 623 -30.57 1.18 0.63
CA PHE A 623 -31.70 0.68 -0.14
C PHE A 623 -31.56 -0.84 -0.28
N PRO A 624 -32.41 -1.64 0.37
CA PRO A 624 -32.36 -3.07 0.18
C PRO A 624 -32.92 -3.46 -1.19
N SER A 625 -32.26 -4.39 -1.86
CA SER A 625 -32.69 -5.11 -3.06
C SER A 625 -32.80 -6.61 -2.75
N GLU A 626 -33.28 -7.41 -3.69
CA GLU A 626 -33.34 -8.88 -3.53
C GLU A 626 -31.95 -9.49 -3.35
N ASP A 627 -30.96 -8.96 -4.08
CA ASP A 627 -29.60 -9.50 -4.12
C ASP A 627 -28.67 -8.81 -3.11
N GLY A 628 -29.03 -7.62 -2.62
CA GLY A 628 -28.14 -6.83 -1.78
C GLY A 628 -28.70 -5.57 -1.16
N ILE A 629 -27.80 -4.62 -0.89
CA ILE A 629 -28.09 -3.30 -0.39
C ILE A 629 -27.39 -2.31 -1.31
N SER A 630 -28.12 -1.43 -1.98
CA SER A 630 -27.52 -0.26 -2.63
C SER A 630 -27.29 0.82 -1.60
N VAL A 631 -26.12 1.47 -1.66
CA VAL A 631 -25.78 2.53 -0.72
C VAL A 631 -25.58 3.82 -1.45
N SER A 632 -26.21 4.87 -0.95
CA SER A 632 -26.03 6.21 -1.47
C SER A 632 -25.77 7.20 -0.35
N ILE A 633 -24.89 8.16 -0.61
CA ILE A 633 -24.68 9.29 0.28
C ILE A 633 -25.45 10.47 -0.30
N LEU A 634 -26.42 10.96 0.46
CA LEU A 634 -26.99 12.26 0.24
C LEU A 634 -26.18 13.28 1.03
N TRP A 635 -25.72 14.32 0.40
CA TRP A 635 -25.05 15.44 1.04
C TRP A 635 -25.65 16.75 0.52
N TYR A 636 -25.38 17.83 1.25
CA TYR A 636 -25.95 19.13 0.93
C TYR A 636 -24.82 20.13 0.71
N VAL A 637 -24.90 20.84 -0.40
CA VAL A 637 -24.00 21.96 -0.70
C VAL A 637 -24.83 23.25 -0.66
N TRP A 638 -24.20 24.34 -0.23
CA TRP A 638 -24.88 25.62 -0.16
C TRP A 638 -24.95 26.22 -1.55
N ASN A 639 -26.16 26.56 -1.99
CA ASN A 639 -26.40 27.32 -3.20
C ASN A 639 -26.63 28.79 -2.79
N PRO A 640 -25.64 29.69 -2.93
CA PRO A 640 -25.79 31.09 -2.59
C PRO A 640 -26.63 31.89 -3.60
N GLU A 641 -26.89 31.40 -4.82
CA GLU A 641 -27.81 32.06 -5.74
C GLU A 641 -29.25 31.96 -5.24
N SER A 642 -29.65 30.77 -4.80
CA SER A 642 -30.96 30.54 -4.15
C SER A 642 -30.95 30.87 -2.65
N SER A 643 -29.77 30.98 -2.03
CA SER A 643 -29.59 30.98 -0.58
C SER A 643 -30.22 29.76 0.11
N GLU A 644 -30.15 28.60 -0.56
CA GLU A 644 -30.70 27.33 -0.07
C GLU A 644 -29.65 26.22 -0.09
N TRP A 645 -29.95 25.08 0.53
CA TRP A 645 -29.10 23.90 0.50
C TRP A 645 -29.55 22.96 -0.62
N ASP A 646 -28.69 22.74 -1.61
CA ASP A 646 -28.94 21.82 -2.71
C ASP A 646 -28.54 20.40 -2.33
N ALA A 647 -29.48 19.48 -2.56
CA ALA A 647 -29.29 18.06 -2.30
C ALA A 647 -28.51 17.40 -3.44
N ARG A 648 -27.45 16.67 -3.11
CA ARG A 648 -26.65 15.89 -4.06
C ARG A 648 -26.60 14.43 -3.61
N ILE A 649 -26.91 13.51 -4.53
CA ILE A 649 -26.92 12.07 -4.27
C ILE A 649 -25.76 11.45 -5.02
N PHE A 650 -25.05 10.54 -4.35
CA PHE A 650 -24.11 9.65 -5.02
C PHE A 650 -24.37 8.22 -4.65
N SER A 651 -24.46 7.37 -5.68
CA SER A 651 -24.50 5.93 -5.54
C SER A 651 -23.08 5.41 -5.28
N VAL A 652 -22.85 4.89 -4.08
CA VAL A 652 -21.58 4.29 -3.66
C VAL A 652 -21.39 2.92 -4.32
N GLY A 653 -22.45 2.15 -4.41
CA GLY A 653 -22.42 0.80 -4.97
C GLY A 653 -23.53 -0.08 -4.42
N GLU A 654 -23.50 -1.35 -4.81
CA GLU A 654 -24.42 -2.39 -4.33
C GLU A 654 -23.64 -3.52 -3.66
N PHE A 655 -24.21 -4.07 -2.59
CA PHE A 655 -23.53 -4.94 -1.64
C PHE A 655 -24.35 -6.22 -1.49
N SER A 656 -23.82 -7.38 -1.85
CA SER A 656 -24.63 -8.60 -1.73
C SER A 656 -24.91 -8.99 -0.27
N TRP A 657 -26.11 -9.48 0.00
CA TRP A 657 -26.48 -9.95 1.33
C TRP A 657 -25.60 -11.09 1.83
N ALA A 658 -25.25 -11.99 0.91
CA ALA A 658 -24.35 -13.11 1.17
C ALA A 658 -22.96 -12.65 1.57
N TRP A 659 -22.49 -11.54 1.00
CA TRP A 659 -21.20 -10.98 1.33
C TRP A 659 -21.18 -10.30 2.70
N LEU A 660 -22.19 -9.47 2.96
CA LEU A 660 -22.29 -8.65 4.16
C LEU A 660 -22.47 -9.50 5.43
N GLY A 661 -23.37 -10.48 5.41
CA GLY A 661 -23.84 -11.17 6.62
C GLY A 661 -24.38 -10.21 7.69
N GLU A 662 -24.85 -10.74 8.83
CA GLU A 662 -25.32 -9.89 9.93
C GLU A 662 -24.12 -9.21 10.62
N PRO A 663 -24.13 -7.87 10.80
CA PRO A 663 -23.08 -7.19 11.54
C PRO A 663 -23.05 -7.73 12.98
N PRO A 664 -21.88 -7.77 13.65
CA PRO A 664 -21.81 -8.22 15.04
C PRO A 664 -22.53 -7.26 15.98
N GLN A 665 -23.09 -7.79 17.08
CA GLN A 665 -23.64 -6.93 18.14
C GLN A 665 -22.53 -6.06 18.71
N THR A 666 -22.76 -4.76 18.83
CA THR A 666 -21.88 -3.90 19.62
C THR A 666 -22.03 -4.31 21.08
N THR A 667 -21.09 -5.08 21.60
CA THR A 667 -20.87 -5.13 23.05
C THR A 667 -20.46 -3.71 23.48
N PRO A 668 -21.14 -3.10 24.46
CA PRO A 668 -20.64 -1.86 25.05
C PRO A 668 -19.24 -2.15 25.56
N SER A 669 -18.23 -1.38 25.12
CA SER A 669 -16.89 -1.54 25.68
C SER A 669 -17.01 -1.28 27.18
N SER A 670 -16.75 -2.30 28.01
CA SER A 670 -16.46 -2.08 29.42
C SER A 670 -15.23 -1.18 29.46
N ARG A 671 -15.44 0.08 29.83
CA ARG A 671 -14.38 1.02 30.17
C ARG A 671 -13.56 0.50 31.34
#